data_AF-A0A084AVM6-F1
#
_entry.id   AF-A0A084AVM6-F1
#
_cell.length_a   1.000
_cell.length_b   1.000
_cell.length_c   1.000
_cell.angle_alpha   90.00
_cell.angle_beta   90.00
_cell.angle_gamma   90.00
#
_symmetry.space_group_name_H-M   'P 1'
#
loop_
_entity.id
_entity.type
_entity.pdbx_description
1 polymer ?
#
loop_
_entity_poly.entity_id
_entity_poly.type
_entity_poly.pdbx_seq_one_letter_code
_entity_poly.pdbx_strand_id
1 'polypeptide(L)'
;MASISSGVETSGDWQTKAADKRAKCLEAIPKAWLLPQSLSDTIPEQSEISKVKLDLTALELPRRSGILTEKELDITESYSVSTLLESLASGKLTSSEVTLAFSKRAAIAQQVTNCLTETFFEEAQQRARYLDTLREKGELAGPLHGLPVSLKDTYQVKGTEATIGAVAYIGRISTENSALVNILLGLGAVLYVKTNSVDSDNNLFGRVLNPLNTMLTAGGSSGGDGALLAFRGSPLSAATDLAGSIRIPSLCCGTYGFKPSAGRVPYGKQVMPLNAGIGVLLPSAGPIANDIKALQIFMKTVIDAAPHRNDSTAFDLPWRNVIGSLGPKLRLALLAEDPLFPYHPPVKESLDEAVRRLQQHGHEVVFLDAAECHVAATTQVAMGLLSLDSTPMEIIASSGEPAVPSVKSLGRQSREIDWNFVPTNKDMDGLQKLGVLQNKRAELAEAWRKLWVKYGVDAVIGPTAQSTAVEHDGFSLPAYSTFLNVLNYPVCVIPFGRASSELEFVPKPGQGTCAYKRDVVEGAPCSIQVFTGGMRDEECLAVAEVVDQCLNKTEQSKLYNTLAINSDLQGVWALPCCQGTVQAHATPTFRQPTTIHRSSPCLSNHPPPMQESTFFGTCLGGQLPRACDRCNAVKERCDWLADQQQCQRCLRLGRSCTVDRPRRRPGRRSGMGAAQAQSLPSQRSAPAHLQPAPSRNPSLAAASPSPSCIAEFGDISNRDRQLLQRLLFQCNLLEIFSVGTSFTGKVREQVVPHLLLSKSTFLDGLLGCALSWAGNVDDCPDSCILTSCYRYAASAVSTLASMQVTNFESMIDCIMLGALVSTFAVKLRLNDVQAICGQTLGLVEPIYAVSDPGRPELRVFLGCMVMWELRGCIFSCSVPSLRFKPPLEAYADRHVGLCGTLLPLMYDVCKISHDLAHGQGEGAHTQSRLDVVERSIRQWQPLAPEDFNTRFTGLEISHMLCQAQVMRLAVLLLIHRLRNPFGLNDGPAQALSLSIVTQLETTFLVTRQHVRCTDFALLVACLELKDDEREKWSSNIPMFAGFSTQFGEHVRSMLMSCWTAIDAFDVLSWDVLTTLASPFLRPAS
;
A
#
# COMPACT_ATOMS: atom_id res chain seq x y z
N MET A 1 12.73 -12.49 22.95
CA MET A 1 13.88 -13.39 23.21
C MET A 1 13.44 -14.82 22.94
N ALA A 2 14.28 -15.64 22.31
CA ALA A 2 14.14 -17.09 22.23
C ALA A 2 15.54 -17.70 22.42
N SER A 3 15.64 -18.86 23.08
CA SER A 3 16.93 -19.41 23.53
C SER A 3 17.77 -19.97 22.37
N ILE A 4 18.91 -19.34 22.10
CA ILE A 4 19.96 -19.92 21.25
C ILE A 4 20.82 -20.82 22.14
N SER A 5 20.66 -22.14 22.03
CA SER A 5 21.40 -23.12 22.83
C SER A 5 21.80 -24.35 21.99
N SER A 6 22.66 -24.15 20.99
CA SER A 6 23.35 -25.24 20.29
C SER A 6 24.59 -24.73 19.53
N GLY A 7 25.77 -25.11 20.01
CA GLY A 7 27.05 -25.13 19.26
C GLY A 7 27.47 -23.90 18.46
N VAL A 8 28.33 -23.06 19.05
CA VAL A 8 29.26 -22.20 18.29
C VAL A 8 30.67 -22.53 18.76
N GLU A 9 31.55 -22.93 17.83
CA GLU A 9 32.95 -23.22 18.12
C GLU A 9 33.75 -21.93 18.34
N THR A 10 34.39 -21.80 19.49
CA THR A 10 35.17 -20.61 19.89
C THR A 10 36.66 -20.80 19.63
N SER A 11 37.11 -20.61 18.39
CA SER A 11 38.53 -20.75 18.01
C SER A 11 38.97 -19.97 16.75
N GLY A 12 38.38 -18.80 16.49
CA GLY A 12 38.76 -17.96 15.35
C GLY A 12 38.71 -16.46 15.64
N ASP A 13 39.86 -15.80 15.50
CA ASP A 13 40.07 -14.35 15.62
C ASP A 13 39.23 -13.58 14.59
N TRP A 14 38.75 -12.38 14.93
CA TRP A 14 37.83 -11.65 14.04
C TRP A 14 38.53 -11.18 12.76
N GLN A 15 39.82 -10.86 12.84
CA GLN A 15 40.68 -10.48 11.72
C GLN A 15 40.76 -11.60 10.69
N THR A 16 40.91 -12.86 11.13
CA THR A 16 40.94 -14.04 10.24
C THR A 16 39.60 -14.22 9.54
N LYS A 17 38.49 -14.20 10.29
CA LYS A 17 37.14 -14.33 9.71
C LYS A 17 36.84 -13.24 8.68
N ALA A 18 37.28 -12.01 8.95
CA ALA A 18 37.13 -10.88 8.04
C ALA A 18 38.06 -11.00 6.80
N ALA A 19 39.29 -11.47 6.99
CA ALA A 19 40.21 -11.76 5.88
C ALA A 19 39.65 -12.87 4.96
N ASP A 20 39.14 -13.96 5.52
CA ASP A 20 38.50 -15.06 4.78
C ASP A 20 37.28 -14.58 3.98
N LYS A 21 36.47 -13.67 4.54
CA LYS A 21 35.32 -13.10 3.83
C LYS A 21 35.74 -12.16 2.70
N ARG A 22 36.76 -11.32 2.91
CA ARG A 22 37.35 -10.47 1.85
C ARG A 22 37.98 -11.30 0.73
N ALA A 23 38.71 -12.36 1.07
CA ALA A 23 39.27 -13.29 0.11
C ALA A 23 38.17 -13.91 -0.77
N LYS A 24 37.10 -14.45 -0.16
CA LYS A 24 35.94 -14.99 -0.89
C LYS A 24 35.26 -13.96 -1.80
N CYS A 25 35.11 -12.71 -1.36
CA CYS A 25 34.52 -11.64 -2.17
C CYS A 25 35.41 -11.30 -3.40
N LEU A 26 36.74 -11.36 -3.26
CA LEU A 26 37.68 -11.17 -4.36
C LEU A 26 37.76 -12.39 -5.30
N GLU A 27 37.76 -13.61 -4.74
CA GLU A 27 37.77 -14.87 -5.48
C GLU A 27 36.50 -15.12 -6.31
N ALA A 28 35.38 -14.52 -5.89
CA ALA A 28 34.12 -14.53 -6.64
C ALA A 28 34.14 -13.63 -7.90
N ILE A 29 35.20 -12.82 -8.10
CA ILE A 29 35.41 -12.12 -9.37
C ILE A 29 36.01 -13.10 -10.39
N PRO A 30 35.37 -13.32 -11.57
CA PRO A 30 35.94 -14.17 -12.61
C PRO A 30 37.32 -13.67 -13.04
N LYS A 31 38.30 -14.59 -13.16
CA LYS A 31 39.71 -14.23 -13.46
C LYS A 31 39.91 -13.41 -14.74
N ALA A 32 38.99 -13.51 -15.70
CA ALA A 32 38.99 -12.72 -16.94
C ALA A 32 38.50 -11.26 -16.76
N TRP A 33 37.98 -10.90 -15.58
CA TRP A 33 37.53 -9.55 -15.21
C TRP A 33 38.39 -8.93 -14.11
N LEU A 34 39.54 -9.54 -13.79
CA LEU A 34 40.58 -8.93 -12.97
C LEU A 34 41.34 -7.87 -13.78
N LEU A 35 41.67 -6.74 -13.16
CA LEU A 35 42.41 -5.66 -13.81
C LEU A 35 43.82 -6.14 -14.23
N PRO A 36 44.27 -5.83 -15.46
CA PRO A 36 45.64 -6.09 -15.88
C PRO A 36 46.64 -5.43 -14.94
N GLN A 37 47.74 -6.13 -14.60
CA GLN A 37 48.75 -5.65 -13.66
C GLN A 37 49.25 -4.23 -14.01
N SER A 38 49.46 -3.95 -15.30
CA SER A 38 49.88 -2.63 -15.83
C SER A 38 48.89 -1.48 -15.63
N LEU A 39 47.67 -1.75 -15.16
CA LEU A 39 46.72 -0.76 -14.66
C LEU A 39 46.62 -0.79 -13.13
N SER A 40 46.65 -1.98 -12.53
CA SER A 40 46.71 -2.14 -11.07
C SER A 40 47.91 -1.40 -10.48
N ASP A 41 49.08 -1.47 -11.11
CA ASP A 41 50.30 -0.74 -10.74
C ASP A 41 50.19 0.79 -10.87
N THR A 42 49.16 1.30 -11.56
CA THR A 42 48.88 2.75 -11.66
C THR A 42 47.95 3.27 -10.57
N ILE A 43 47.40 2.36 -9.76
CA ILE A 43 46.51 2.66 -8.65
C ILE A 43 47.31 2.43 -7.36
N PRO A 44 47.35 3.38 -6.40
CA PRO A 44 48.05 3.16 -5.14
C PRO A 44 47.48 1.96 -4.37
N GLU A 45 48.31 1.29 -3.56
CA GLU A 45 47.84 0.19 -2.70
C GLU A 45 46.65 0.63 -1.82
N GLN A 46 45.77 -0.33 -1.47
CA GLN A 46 44.51 -0.06 -0.75
C GLN A 46 44.72 0.63 0.63
N SER A 47 45.92 0.51 1.19
CA SER A 47 46.43 1.21 2.39
C SER A 47 46.65 2.71 2.20
N GLU A 48 47.07 3.13 1.00
CA GLU A 48 47.53 4.48 0.68
C GLU A 48 46.59 5.26 -0.25
N ILE A 49 45.80 4.58 -1.08
CA ILE A 49 44.83 5.18 -2.01
C ILE A 49 43.84 6.15 -1.33
N SER A 50 43.47 5.86 -0.07
CA SER A 50 42.59 6.69 0.76
C SER A 50 43.20 8.02 1.21
N LYS A 51 44.50 8.25 0.92
CA LYS A 51 45.28 9.44 1.29
C LYS A 51 45.72 10.27 0.08
N VAL A 52 45.48 9.77 -1.13
CA VAL A 52 45.84 10.41 -2.40
C VAL A 52 44.57 10.91 -3.09
N LYS A 53 44.56 12.15 -3.59
CA LYS A 53 43.43 12.71 -4.33
C LYS A 53 43.40 12.13 -5.76
N LEU A 54 42.60 11.09 -5.97
CA LEU A 54 42.47 10.39 -7.25
C LEU A 54 40.99 10.28 -7.66
N ASP A 55 40.67 10.74 -8.87
CA ASP A 55 39.39 10.47 -9.53
C ASP A 55 39.52 9.17 -10.33
N LEU A 56 38.91 8.10 -9.82
CA LEU A 56 38.93 6.77 -10.42
C LEU A 56 38.03 6.67 -11.66
N THR A 57 37.08 7.59 -11.84
CA THR A 57 36.27 7.68 -13.05
C THR A 57 37.08 8.28 -14.20
N ALA A 58 37.82 9.35 -13.94
CA ALA A 58 38.71 10.02 -14.91
C ALA A 58 39.90 9.14 -15.37
N LEU A 59 40.20 8.04 -14.67
CA LEU A 59 41.21 7.07 -15.10
C LEU A 59 40.76 6.18 -16.29
N GLU A 60 39.49 6.20 -16.69
CA GLU A 60 38.94 5.40 -17.81
C GLU A 60 39.23 3.89 -17.70
N LEU A 61 39.26 3.36 -16.47
CA LEU A 61 39.63 1.96 -16.20
C LEU A 61 38.76 0.91 -16.93
N PRO A 62 37.42 1.04 -17.02
CA PRO A 62 36.59 0.10 -17.79
C PRO A 62 37.05 -0.02 -19.24
N ARG A 63 37.35 1.12 -19.87
CA ARG A 63 37.78 1.23 -21.28
C ARG A 63 39.22 0.78 -21.50
N ARG A 64 40.15 1.20 -20.62
CA ARG A 64 41.59 0.85 -20.70
C ARG A 64 41.88 -0.61 -20.33
N SER A 65 41.02 -1.26 -19.55
CA SER A 65 41.24 -2.64 -19.07
C SER A 65 41.15 -3.72 -20.15
N GLY A 66 40.41 -3.46 -21.25
CA GLY A 66 40.06 -4.48 -22.24
C GLY A 66 39.08 -5.56 -21.76
N ILE A 67 38.56 -5.45 -20.53
CA ILE A 67 37.59 -6.41 -19.96
C ILE A 67 36.20 -6.22 -20.61
N LEU A 68 35.81 -4.97 -20.86
CA LEU A 68 34.58 -4.61 -21.58
C LEU A 68 34.90 -4.37 -23.06
N THR A 69 34.03 -4.88 -23.92
CA THR A 69 33.96 -4.52 -25.34
C THR A 69 33.28 -3.15 -25.52
N GLU A 70 33.46 -2.50 -26.66
CA GLU A 70 32.80 -1.22 -26.96
C GLU A 70 31.27 -1.27 -26.86
N LYS A 71 30.63 -2.42 -27.16
CA LYS A 71 29.18 -2.59 -26.93
C LYS A 71 28.83 -2.62 -25.45
N GLU A 72 29.65 -3.23 -24.61
CA GLU A 72 29.43 -3.28 -23.15
C GLU A 72 29.72 -1.93 -22.48
N LEU A 73 30.65 -1.14 -23.04
CA LEU A 73 30.86 0.25 -22.67
C LEU A 73 29.64 1.11 -23.05
N ASP A 74 29.18 1.06 -24.31
CA ASP A 74 27.95 1.75 -24.79
C ASP A 74 26.73 1.44 -23.90
N ILE A 75 26.48 0.16 -23.60
CA ILE A 75 25.38 -0.27 -22.71
C ILE A 75 25.42 0.38 -21.32
N THR A 76 26.62 0.65 -20.78
CA THR A 76 26.81 1.21 -19.42
C THR A 76 27.05 2.73 -19.41
N GLU A 77 27.31 3.34 -20.57
CA GLU A 77 27.59 4.77 -20.73
C GLU A 77 26.42 5.55 -21.35
N SER A 78 25.78 5.01 -22.40
CA SER A 78 24.85 5.74 -23.27
C SER A 78 23.36 5.64 -22.91
N TYR A 79 22.96 4.70 -22.03
CA TYR A 79 21.55 4.42 -21.74
C TYR A 79 21.13 4.86 -20.33
N SER A 80 19.95 5.49 -20.23
CA SER A 80 19.19 5.64 -18.98
C SER A 80 18.33 4.41 -18.72
N VAL A 81 17.80 4.26 -17.48
CA VAL A 81 16.93 3.12 -17.11
C VAL A 81 15.72 2.98 -18.03
N SER A 82 15.08 4.08 -18.46
CA SER A 82 13.96 4.02 -19.42
C SER A 82 14.43 3.41 -20.75
N THR A 83 15.51 3.94 -21.32
CA THR A 83 16.02 3.46 -22.62
C THR A 83 16.60 2.05 -22.59
N LEU A 84 17.10 1.58 -21.43
CA LEU A 84 17.45 0.17 -21.21
C LEU A 84 16.18 -0.69 -21.25
N LEU A 85 15.14 -0.35 -20.49
CA LEU A 85 13.89 -1.11 -20.45
C LEU A 85 13.19 -1.14 -21.82
N GLU A 86 13.19 -0.04 -22.56
CA GLU A 86 12.70 0.04 -23.95
C GLU A 86 13.54 -0.87 -24.89
N SER A 87 14.86 -0.88 -24.74
CA SER A 87 15.76 -1.72 -25.55
C SER A 87 15.66 -3.21 -25.23
N LEU A 88 15.40 -3.56 -23.97
CA LEU A 88 15.18 -4.93 -23.49
C LEU A 88 13.81 -5.45 -23.94
N ALA A 89 12.75 -4.66 -23.76
CA ALA A 89 11.39 -5.02 -24.16
C ALA A 89 11.25 -5.19 -25.68
N SER A 90 11.95 -4.37 -26.48
CA SER A 90 12.01 -4.49 -27.94
C SER A 90 12.97 -5.57 -28.45
N GLY A 91 13.88 -6.07 -27.60
CA GLY A 91 14.93 -7.00 -28.01
C GLY A 91 16.08 -6.38 -28.82
N LYS A 92 16.20 -5.04 -28.84
CA LYS A 92 17.38 -4.33 -29.37
C LYS A 92 18.65 -4.71 -28.59
N LEU A 93 18.51 -4.93 -27.29
CA LEU A 93 19.52 -5.48 -26.40
C LEU A 93 18.93 -6.72 -25.70
N THR A 94 19.77 -7.71 -25.42
CA THR A 94 19.36 -8.86 -24.59
C THR A 94 19.64 -8.60 -23.11
N SER A 95 18.86 -9.19 -22.22
CA SER A 95 19.11 -9.15 -20.77
C SER A 95 20.48 -9.75 -20.45
N SER A 96 20.90 -10.79 -21.17
CA SER A 96 22.22 -11.42 -21.03
C SER A 96 23.36 -10.44 -21.34
N GLU A 97 23.25 -9.66 -22.43
CA GLU A 97 24.22 -8.63 -22.79
C GLU A 97 24.27 -7.50 -21.75
N VAL A 98 23.10 -6.97 -21.36
CA VAL A 98 23.03 -5.87 -20.38
C VAL A 98 23.57 -6.31 -19.02
N THR A 99 23.18 -7.50 -18.55
CA THR A 99 23.67 -8.09 -17.30
C THR A 99 25.18 -8.35 -17.36
N LEU A 100 25.74 -8.74 -18.51
CA LEU A 100 27.19 -8.99 -18.64
C LEU A 100 27.98 -7.68 -18.54
N ALA A 101 27.53 -6.63 -19.24
CA ALA A 101 28.17 -5.32 -19.23
C ALA A 101 28.23 -4.72 -17.81
N PHE A 102 27.09 -4.70 -17.11
CA PHE A 102 27.04 -4.21 -15.72
C PHE A 102 27.79 -5.13 -14.73
N SER A 103 27.78 -6.46 -14.92
CA SER A 103 28.55 -7.38 -14.07
C SER A 103 30.07 -7.16 -14.20
N LYS A 104 30.58 -7.00 -15.42
CA LYS A 104 31.99 -6.64 -15.67
C LYS A 104 32.36 -5.30 -15.05
N ARG A 105 31.52 -4.27 -15.23
CA ARG A 105 31.79 -2.93 -14.70
C ARG A 105 31.72 -2.88 -13.17
N ALA A 106 30.82 -3.65 -12.56
CA ALA A 106 30.76 -3.86 -11.11
C ALA A 106 32.00 -4.60 -10.56
N ALA A 107 32.50 -5.60 -11.28
CA ALA A 107 33.74 -6.31 -10.90
C ALA A 107 34.97 -5.38 -10.94
N ILE A 108 35.06 -4.48 -11.93
CA ILE A 108 36.11 -3.44 -11.96
C ILE A 108 35.90 -2.44 -10.82
N ALA A 109 34.67 -1.96 -10.61
CA ALA A 109 34.34 -1.05 -9.51
C ALA A 109 34.75 -1.64 -8.16
N GLN A 110 34.51 -2.93 -7.91
CA GLN A 110 34.89 -3.59 -6.66
C GLN A 110 36.40 -3.56 -6.41
N GLN A 111 37.20 -3.84 -7.44
CA GLN A 111 38.66 -3.87 -7.34
C GLN A 111 39.29 -2.51 -6.98
N VAL A 112 38.58 -1.39 -7.24
CA VAL A 112 39.11 -0.03 -7.04
C VAL A 112 38.34 0.84 -6.05
N THR A 113 37.14 0.41 -5.62
CA THR A 113 36.32 1.13 -4.63
C THR A 113 35.88 0.29 -3.43
N ASN A 114 36.00 -1.05 -3.48
CA ASN A 114 35.52 -1.97 -2.43
C ASN A 114 34.01 -1.79 -2.10
N CYS A 115 33.20 -1.51 -3.13
CA CYS A 115 31.77 -1.20 -3.03
C CYS A 115 30.82 -2.40 -2.87
N LEU A 116 31.30 -3.65 -2.94
CA LEU A 116 30.49 -4.89 -2.93
C LEU A 116 30.75 -5.80 -1.73
N THR A 117 29.75 -6.62 -1.38
CA THR A 117 29.81 -7.64 -0.29
C THR A 117 29.62 -9.06 -0.79
N GLU A 118 28.69 -9.26 -1.72
CA GLU A 118 28.37 -10.53 -2.39
C GLU A 118 28.26 -10.30 -3.90
N THR A 119 28.70 -11.26 -4.70
CA THR A 119 28.52 -11.27 -6.16
C THR A 119 27.96 -12.62 -6.61
N PHE A 120 26.91 -12.59 -7.43
CA PHE A 120 26.22 -13.78 -7.96
C PHE A 120 26.01 -13.60 -9.46
N PHE A 121 27.14 -13.35 -10.13
CA PHE A 121 27.20 -13.03 -11.56
C PHE A 121 26.73 -14.19 -12.45
N GLU A 122 26.93 -15.44 -12.03
CA GLU A 122 26.49 -16.58 -12.84
C GLU A 122 24.98 -16.78 -12.74
N GLU A 123 24.41 -16.69 -11.54
CA GLU A 123 22.97 -16.77 -11.28
C GLU A 123 22.22 -15.62 -11.96
N ALA A 124 22.79 -14.40 -11.91
CA ALA A 124 22.31 -13.26 -12.69
C ALA A 124 22.28 -13.56 -14.19
N GLN A 125 23.36 -14.14 -14.72
CA GLN A 125 23.47 -14.55 -16.13
C GLN A 125 22.51 -15.69 -16.51
N GLN A 126 22.25 -16.65 -15.62
CA GLN A 126 21.24 -17.69 -15.80
C GLN A 126 19.83 -17.07 -15.82
N ARG A 127 19.52 -16.16 -14.88
CA ARG A 127 18.26 -15.40 -14.82
C ARG A 127 18.05 -14.55 -16.07
N ALA A 128 19.10 -13.91 -16.57
CA ALA A 128 19.09 -13.08 -17.77
C ALA A 128 18.77 -13.90 -19.04
N ARG A 129 19.46 -15.03 -19.26
CA ARG A 129 19.16 -15.96 -20.36
C ARG A 129 17.72 -16.49 -20.32
N TYR A 130 17.17 -16.74 -19.13
CA TYR A 130 15.77 -17.11 -18.98
C TYR A 130 14.82 -15.97 -19.35
N LEU A 131 15.13 -14.72 -19.00
CA LEU A 131 14.36 -13.54 -19.42
C LEU A 131 14.38 -13.36 -20.95
N ASP A 132 15.54 -13.49 -21.58
CA ASP A 132 15.67 -13.48 -23.04
C ASP A 132 14.80 -14.58 -23.70
N THR A 133 14.79 -15.78 -23.12
CA THR A 133 13.96 -16.92 -23.57
C THR A 133 12.45 -16.65 -23.44
N LEU A 134 12.02 -15.77 -22.54
CA LEU A 134 10.63 -15.28 -22.48
C LEU A 134 10.37 -14.24 -23.58
N ARG A 135 11.27 -13.27 -23.73
CA ARG A 135 11.17 -12.20 -24.74
C ARG A 135 11.16 -12.74 -26.17
N GLU A 136 11.85 -13.85 -26.42
CA GLU A 136 11.79 -14.60 -27.69
C GLU A 136 10.44 -15.27 -27.96
N LYS A 137 9.68 -15.62 -26.92
CA LYS A 137 8.31 -16.13 -27.03
C LYS A 137 7.26 -15.00 -27.15
N GLY A 138 7.70 -13.74 -27.04
CA GLY A 138 6.81 -12.56 -26.98
C GLY A 138 6.26 -12.27 -25.58
N GLU A 139 6.87 -12.80 -24.53
CA GLU A 139 6.45 -12.63 -23.14
C GLU A 139 7.45 -11.77 -22.36
N LEU A 140 6.97 -10.78 -21.60
CA LEU A 140 7.79 -10.00 -20.66
C LEU A 140 7.42 -10.37 -19.23
N ALA A 141 8.43 -10.61 -18.40
CA ALA A 141 8.25 -11.01 -17.00
C ALA A 141 7.66 -9.91 -16.10
N GLY A 142 7.70 -8.65 -16.53
CA GLY A 142 7.20 -7.49 -15.78
C GLY A 142 7.81 -6.18 -16.30
N PRO A 143 7.53 -5.03 -15.65
CA PRO A 143 7.99 -3.72 -16.11
C PRO A 143 9.48 -3.45 -15.87
N LEU A 144 10.19 -4.30 -15.13
CA LEU A 144 11.64 -4.26 -14.93
C LEU A 144 12.36 -5.41 -15.68
N HIS A 145 11.71 -5.99 -16.70
CA HIS A 145 12.20 -7.16 -17.42
C HIS A 145 13.64 -6.99 -17.94
N GLY A 146 14.54 -7.80 -17.40
CA GLY A 146 15.92 -7.89 -17.86
C GLY A 146 16.89 -6.85 -17.29
N LEU A 147 16.40 -5.91 -16.48
CA LEU A 147 17.20 -4.82 -15.91
C LEU A 147 18.05 -5.31 -14.72
N PRO A 148 19.38 -5.09 -14.72
CA PRO A 148 20.22 -5.31 -13.54
C PRO A 148 19.86 -4.36 -12.40
N VAL A 149 19.71 -4.88 -11.19
CA VAL A 149 19.46 -4.10 -9.96
C VAL A 149 20.38 -4.58 -8.85
N SER A 150 21.12 -3.64 -8.25
CA SER A 150 21.99 -3.86 -7.09
C SER A 150 21.23 -3.65 -5.78
N LEU A 151 21.67 -4.32 -4.71
CA LEU A 151 21.02 -4.27 -3.39
C LEU A 151 22.00 -3.93 -2.28
N LYS A 152 21.60 -3.09 -1.33
CA LYS A 152 22.32 -2.94 -0.05
C LYS A 152 22.49 -4.28 0.68
N ASP A 153 23.58 -4.46 1.43
CA ASP A 153 23.82 -5.71 2.17
C ASP A 153 22.73 -6.07 3.21
N THR A 154 21.88 -5.12 3.62
CA THR A 154 20.70 -5.32 4.50
C THR A 154 19.62 -6.22 3.90
N TYR A 155 19.53 -6.31 2.57
CA TYR A 155 18.56 -7.19 1.92
C TYR A 155 19.01 -8.65 2.01
N GLN A 156 18.11 -9.53 2.40
CA GLN A 156 18.30 -10.97 2.34
C GLN A 156 18.00 -11.45 0.91
N VAL A 157 18.95 -12.19 0.32
CA VAL A 157 18.80 -12.91 -0.94
C VAL A 157 19.09 -14.37 -0.65
N LYS A 158 18.14 -15.27 -0.93
CA LYS A 158 18.23 -16.67 -0.53
C LYS A 158 19.51 -17.32 -1.06
N GLY A 159 20.33 -17.84 -0.16
CA GLY A 159 21.63 -18.45 -0.45
C GLY A 159 22.84 -17.54 -0.24
N THR A 160 22.66 -16.22 -0.13
CA THR A 160 23.74 -15.28 0.23
C THR A 160 23.69 -14.91 1.70
N GLU A 161 24.78 -14.37 2.24
CA GLU A 161 24.75 -13.72 3.55
C GLU A 161 24.09 -12.33 3.47
N ALA A 162 23.77 -11.77 4.63
CA ALA A 162 23.33 -10.39 4.82
C ALA A 162 24.01 -9.86 6.09
N THR A 163 25.31 -9.62 5.96
CA THR A 163 26.23 -9.40 7.09
C THR A 163 26.15 -7.99 7.67
N ILE A 164 25.66 -7.03 6.89
CA ILE A 164 25.65 -5.58 7.16
C ILE A 164 27.02 -5.05 7.65
N GLY A 165 28.12 -5.63 7.18
CA GLY A 165 29.48 -5.26 7.58
C GLY A 165 29.92 -5.72 8.98
N ALA A 166 29.08 -6.46 9.72
CA ALA A 166 29.39 -6.93 11.07
C ALA A 166 29.91 -8.38 11.08
N VAL A 167 31.06 -8.63 11.73
CA VAL A 167 31.70 -9.95 11.80
C VAL A 167 30.79 -10.98 12.51
N ALA A 168 29.94 -10.51 13.44
CA ALA A 168 28.97 -11.34 14.16
C ALA A 168 27.93 -12.04 13.27
N TYR A 169 27.77 -11.60 12.01
CA TYR A 169 26.77 -12.11 11.06
C TYR A 169 27.37 -13.01 9.95
N ILE A 170 28.68 -13.26 9.95
CA ILE A 170 29.29 -14.29 9.09
C ILE A 170 28.70 -15.67 9.44
N GLY A 171 28.49 -16.51 8.43
CA GLY A 171 27.83 -17.81 8.50
C GLY A 171 26.30 -17.74 8.45
N ARG A 172 25.68 -16.55 8.52
CA ARG A 172 24.22 -16.37 8.51
C ARG A 172 23.69 -16.29 7.07
N ILE A 173 23.67 -17.45 6.40
CA ILE A 173 23.09 -17.60 5.07
C ILE A 173 21.58 -17.35 5.12
N SER A 174 21.09 -16.47 4.24
CA SER A 174 19.67 -16.13 4.11
C SER A 174 18.88 -17.35 3.62
N THR A 175 17.89 -17.80 4.40
CA THR A 175 17.02 -18.94 4.03
C THR A 175 15.88 -18.53 3.10
N GLU A 176 15.52 -17.24 3.09
CA GLU A 176 14.51 -16.63 2.23
C GLU A 176 14.93 -15.22 1.78
N ASN A 177 14.15 -14.66 0.85
CA ASN A 177 14.34 -13.31 0.31
C ASN A 177 13.62 -12.24 1.17
N SER A 178 14.16 -11.02 1.22
CA SER A 178 13.42 -9.84 1.68
C SER A 178 12.15 -9.59 0.84
N ALA A 179 11.16 -8.88 1.39
CA ALA A 179 9.91 -8.59 0.67
C ALA A 179 10.13 -7.86 -0.66
N LEU A 180 10.97 -6.81 -0.65
CA LEU A 180 11.34 -6.06 -1.86
C LEU A 180 12.10 -6.93 -2.89
N VAL A 181 12.95 -7.87 -2.45
CA VAL A 181 13.71 -8.77 -3.32
C VAL A 181 12.77 -9.68 -4.12
N ASN A 182 11.71 -10.20 -3.48
CA ASN A 182 10.68 -10.97 -4.19
C ASN A 182 9.90 -10.12 -5.20
N ILE A 183 9.61 -8.86 -4.87
CA ILE A 183 8.91 -7.93 -5.77
C ILE A 183 9.79 -7.60 -6.98
N LEU A 184 11.06 -7.23 -6.79
CA LEU A 184 11.98 -6.91 -7.91
C LEU A 184 12.16 -8.10 -8.85
N LEU A 185 12.37 -9.32 -8.32
CA LEU A 185 12.44 -10.53 -9.12
C LEU A 185 11.13 -10.81 -9.87
N GLY A 186 9.98 -10.59 -9.22
CA GLY A 186 8.64 -10.74 -9.81
C GLY A 186 8.30 -9.69 -10.87
N LEU A 187 8.86 -8.49 -10.78
CA LEU A 187 8.77 -7.42 -11.79
C LEU A 187 9.73 -7.67 -12.98
N GLY A 188 10.53 -8.73 -12.94
CA GLY A 188 11.40 -9.15 -14.05
C GLY A 188 12.86 -8.73 -13.94
N ALA A 189 13.28 -8.10 -12.83
CA ALA A 189 14.65 -7.63 -12.65
C ALA A 189 15.67 -8.78 -12.51
N VAL A 190 16.93 -8.45 -12.77
CA VAL A 190 18.11 -9.31 -12.56
C VAL A 190 18.90 -8.79 -11.37
N LEU A 191 18.92 -9.55 -10.28
CA LEU A 191 19.78 -9.27 -9.13
C LEU A 191 21.15 -9.92 -9.39
N TYR A 192 22.24 -9.20 -9.11
CA TYR A 192 23.59 -9.65 -9.50
C TYR A 192 24.71 -9.36 -8.47
N VAL A 193 24.55 -8.33 -7.64
CA VAL A 193 25.51 -7.96 -6.58
C VAL A 193 24.80 -7.42 -5.34
N LYS A 194 25.48 -7.49 -4.19
CA LYS A 194 25.15 -6.75 -2.98
C LYS A 194 26.26 -5.75 -2.62
N THR A 195 25.89 -4.62 -2.03
CA THR A 195 26.76 -3.45 -1.86
C THR A 195 27.16 -3.18 -0.40
N ASN A 196 28.40 -2.74 -0.22
CA ASN A 196 29.06 -2.49 1.06
C ASN A 196 28.44 -1.30 1.80
N SER A 197 28.42 -1.40 3.13
CA SER A 197 27.54 -0.59 4.00
C SER A 197 28.21 -0.23 5.34
N VAL A 198 27.44 0.37 6.26
CA VAL A 198 27.91 0.97 7.53
C VAL A 198 28.93 2.07 7.26
N ASP A 199 28.44 3.31 7.16
CA ASP A 199 29.24 4.54 7.06
C ASP A 199 30.37 4.60 6.00
N SER A 200 30.35 3.70 5.02
CA SER A 200 31.48 3.42 4.11
C SER A 200 32.73 2.86 4.81
N ASP A 201 32.66 2.36 6.04
CA ASP A 201 33.77 1.67 6.71
C ASP A 201 33.30 0.65 7.76
N ASN A 202 33.80 -0.58 7.67
CA ASN A 202 33.51 -1.67 8.61
C ASN A 202 34.67 -2.67 8.65
N ASN A 203 34.88 -3.38 9.77
CA ASN A 203 36.03 -4.28 9.91
C ASN A 203 35.97 -5.52 8.99
N LEU A 204 34.78 -5.86 8.50
CA LEU A 204 34.52 -7.05 7.70
C LEU A 204 35.02 -6.90 6.26
N PHE A 205 34.48 -5.95 5.49
CA PHE A 205 34.90 -5.70 4.11
C PHE A 205 35.96 -4.60 4.01
N GLY A 206 36.05 -3.72 5.02
CA GLY A 206 36.86 -2.51 4.95
C GLY A 206 36.14 -1.35 4.26
N ARG A 207 36.90 -0.26 4.10
CA ARG A 207 36.45 1.04 3.61
C ARG A 207 35.97 1.01 2.16
N VAL A 208 34.88 1.71 1.86
CA VAL A 208 34.43 2.06 0.50
C VAL A 208 35.05 3.40 0.11
N LEU A 209 35.65 3.48 -1.08
CA LEU A 209 36.24 4.72 -1.59
C LEU A 209 35.24 5.46 -2.48
N ASN A 210 35.22 6.79 -2.38
CA ASN A 210 34.46 7.63 -3.30
C ASN A 210 35.17 7.65 -4.67
N PRO A 211 34.52 7.20 -5.77
CA PRO A 211 35.18 7.06 -7.06
C PRO A 211 35.57 8.39 -7.71
N LEU A 212 34.97 9.52 -7.28
CA LEU A 212 35.30 10.85 -7.79
C LEU A 212 36.51 11.47 -7.09
N ASN A 213 36.85 11.02 -5.87
CA ASN A 213 38.00 11.47 -5.11
C ASN A 213 38.25 10.52 -3.92
N THR A 214 39.28 9.68 -4.02
CA THR A 214 39.55 8.63 -3.03
C THR A 214 39.94 9.12 -1.63
N MET A 215 40.24 10.41 -1.43
CA MET A 215 40.41 11.00 -0.08
C MET A 215 39.08 11.23 0.65
N LEU A 216 37.96 11.22 -0.06
CA LEU A 216 36.64 11.52 0.49
C LEU A 216 35.84 10.25 0.78
N THR A 217 34.96 10.32 1.78
CA THR A 217 33.98 9.25 2.02
C THR A 217 32.98 9.14 0.86
N ALA A 218 32.57 7.91 0.54
CA ALA A 218 31.44 7.64 -0.35
C ALA A 218 30.07 7.92 0.30
N GLY A 219 30.05 8.32 1.59
CA GLY A 219 28.84 8.61 2.35
C GLY A 219 28.21 7.37 3.00
N GLY A 220 27.45 7.56 4.08
CA GLY A 220 26.93 6.46 4.92
C GLY A 220 25.41 6.35 4.94
N SER A 221 24.78 5.17 4.95
CA SER A 221 25.31 3.79 5.05
C SER A 221 25.10 2.96 3.77
N SER A 222 24.63 3.55 2.67
CA SER A 222 24.60 2.93 1.32
C SER A 222 25.75 3.45 0.44
N GLY A 223 26.95 3.54 1.02
CA GLY A 223 28.14 4.03 0.32
C GLY A 223 28.54 3.16 -0.88
N GLY A 224 28.42 1.84 -0.75
CA GLY A 224 28.61 0.91 -1.86
C GLY A 224 27.63 1.13 -3.00
N ASP A 225 26.35 1.42 -2.72
CA ASP A 225 25.35 1.77 -3.73
C ASP A 225 25.74 3.07 -4.48
N GLY A 226 26.17 4.09 -3.73
CA GLY A 226 26.60 5.39 -4.28
C GLY A 226 27.85 5.27 -5.16
N ALA A 227 28.89 4.61 -4.67
CA ALA A 227 30.14 4.38 -5.39
C ALA A 227 29.93 3.53 -6.65
N LEU A 228 29.13 2.45 -6.56
CA LEU A 228 28.83 1.58 -7.70
C LEU A 228 28.08 2.33 -8.82
N LEU A 229 27.10 3.18 -8.47
CA LEU A 229 26.35 3.98 -9.44
C LEU A 229 27.18 5.12 -10.04
N ALA A 230 28.03 5.78 -9.26
CA ALA A 230 28.95 6.79 -9.79
C ALA A 230 30.00 6.19 -10.75
N PHE A 231 30.43 4.94 -10.51
CA PHE A 231 31.28 4.19 -11.45
C PHE A 231 30.52 3.55 -12.62
N ARG A 232 29.18 3.75 -12.70
CA ARG A 232 28.25 3.13 -13.67
C ARG A 232 28.24 1.60 -13.63
N GLY A 233 28.68 0.98 -12.53
CA GLY A 233 28.63 -0.46 -12.31
C GLY A 233 27.22 -1.00 -12.02
N SER A 234 26.24 -0.12 -11.88
CA SER A 234 24.80 -0.39 -11.81
C SER A 234 24.03 0.70 -12.58
N PRO A 235 22.79 0.43 -13.04
CA PRO A 235 21.86 1.47 -13.48
C PRO A 235 20.87 1.90 -12.38
N LEU A 236 20.68 1.06 -11.33
CA LEU A 236 19.65 1.24 -10.30
C LEU A 236 19.97 0.39 -9.06
N SER A 237 20.05 1.02 -7.88
CA SER A 237 20.26 0.34 -6.59
C SER A 237 19.04 0.45 -5.68
N ALA A 238 18.68 -0.64 -4.99
CA ALA A 238 17.76 -0.60 -3.85
C ALA A 238 18.56 -0.41 -2.55
N ALA A 239 18.32 0.70 -1.87
CA ALA A 239 19.04 1.18 -0.70
C ALA A 239 18.11 1.39 0.51
N THR A 240 18.64 1.85 1.65
CA THR A 240 17.86 2.14 2.87
C THR A 240 18.34 3.38 3.63
N ASP A 241 17.41 4.07 4.29
CA ASP A 241 17.60 5.37 4.94
C ASP A 241 16.87 5.45 6.30
N LEU A 242 17.64 5.57 7.38
CA LEU A 242 17.14 5.81 8.74
C LEU A 242 17.47 7.23 9.28
N ALA A 243 18.55 7.85 8.76
CA ALA A 243 19.02 9.18 9.16
C ALA A 243 19.61 10.00 7.99
N GLY A 244 19.40 9.57 6.74
CA GLY A 244 20.10 10.09 5.55
C GLY A 244 20.76 9.03 4.68
N SER A 245 20.65 7.74 5.00
CA SER A 245 21.49 6.72 4.38
C SER A 245 21.26 6.40 2.91
N ILE A 246 20.19 6.90 2.25
CA ILE A 246 20.09 6.95 0.78
C ILE A 246 20.75 8.24 0.24
N ARG A 247 20.52 9.33 0.96
CA ARG A 247 20.75 10.71 0.51
C ARG A 247 22.19 11.17 0.68
N ILE A 248 22.87 10.78 1.75
CA ILE A 248 24.27 11.10 2.00
C ILE A 248 25.18 10.43 0.94
N PRO A 249 25.03 9.14 0.59
CA PRO A 249 25.76 8.57 -0.56
C PRO A 249 25.44 9.25 -1.89
N SER A 250 24.18 9.66 -2.09
CA SER A 250 23.74 10.40 -3.29
C SER A 250 24.45 11.75 -3.42
N LEU A 251 24.52 12.52 -2.34
CA LEU A 251 25.34 13.73 -2.21
C LEU A 251 26.83 13.43 -2.49
N CYS A 252 27.42 12.49 -1.75
CA CYS A 252 28.86 12.27 -1.77
C CYS A 252 29.38 11.78 -3.13
N CYS A 253 28.64 10.88 -3.77
CA CYS A 253 29.04 10.26 -5.04
C CYS A 253 28.41 10.95 -6.28
N GLY A 254 27.61 12.01 -6.10
CA GLY A 254 27.01 12.76 -7.21
C GLY A 254 25.93 12.00 -7.97
N THR A 255 25.11 11.21 -7.28
CA THR A 255 24.01 10.40 -7.85
C THR A 255 22.64 10.87 -7.34
N TYR A 256 21.57 10.47 -8.01
CA TYR A 256 20.20 10.81 -7.62
C TYR A 256 19.68 9.77 -6.64
N GLY A 257 19.01 10.20 -5.56
CA GLY A 257 18.46 9.27 -4.56
C GLY A 257 17.10 9.71 -4.05
N PHE A 258 16.21 8.75 -3.84
CA PHE A 258 14.88 9.01 -3.28
C PHE A 258 14.64 8.23 -1.98
N LYS A 259 14.41 8.97 -0.89
CA LYS A 259 13.86 8.40 0.34
C LYS A 259 12.35 8.60 0.36
N PRO A 260 11.53 7.59 0.07
CA PRO A 260 10.09 7.70 0.21
C PRO A 260 9.67 7.84 1.68
N SER A 261 8.38 8.13 1.90
CA SER A 261 7.72 7.97 3.19
C SER A 261 7.85 6.51 3.66
N ALA A 262 8.25 6.27 4.90
CA ALA A 262 8.39 4.91 5.44
C ALA A 262 7.06 4.16 5.33
N GLY A 263 7.12 2.89 4.90
CA GLY A 263 5.94 2.07 4.57
C GLY A 263 5.42 2.19 3.12
N ARG A 264 5.97 3.08 2.27
CA ARG A 264 5.62 3.10 0.82
C ARG A 264 6.38 2.05 0.01
N VAL A 265 7.60 1.73 0.42
CA VAL A 265 8.41 0.61 -0.10
C VAL A 265 8.58 -0.41 1.03
N PRO A 266 8.39 -1.71 0.77
CA PRO A 266 8.40 -2.73 1.81
C PRO A 266 9.79 -2.91 2.41
N TYR A 267 9.86 -2.91 3.74
CA TYR A 267 11.09 -3.04 4.52
C TYR A 267 11.27 -4.45 5.12
N GLY A 268 10.20 -5.24 5.15
CA GLY A 268 10.11 -6.54 5.81
C GLY A 268 11.17 -7.54 5.37
N LYS A 269 11.65 -8.33 6.34
CA LYS A 269 12.66 -9.38 6.19
C LYS A 269 14.02 -8.87 5.69
N GLN A 270 14.41 -7.65 6.04
CA GLN A 270 15.80 -7.18 5.98
C GLN A 270 16.55 -7.49 7.29
N VAL A 271 17.87 -7.62 7.20
CA VAL A 271 18.75 -7.64 8.37
C VAL A 271 19.01 -6.21 8.85
N MET A 272 18.81 -5.98 10.15
CA MET A 272 19.02 -4.70 10.82
C MET A 272 19.76 -4.93 12.15
N PRO A 273 20.68 -4.04 12.57
CA PRO A 273 21.42 -4.17 13.82
C PRO A 273 20.59 -3.71 15.05
N LEU A 274 19.26 -3.69 14.95
CA LEU A 274 18.35 -3.06 15.90
C LEU A 274 17.39 -4.08 16.50
N ASN A 275 16.95 -3.83 17.73
CA ASN A 275 15.88 -4.57 18.36
C ASN A 275 14.55 -4.23 17.66
N ALA A 276 14.03 -5.19 16.89
CA ALA A 276 12.77 -5.06 16.15
C ALA A 276 11.55 -4.69 17.03
N GLY A 277 11.61 -4.92 18.35
CA GLY A 277 10.56 -4.52 19.29
C GLY A 277 10.65 -3.06 19.78
N ILE A 278 11.74 -2.33 19.52
CA ILE A 278 11.91 -0.93 19.96
C ILE A 278 11.27 0.04 18.95
N GLY A 279 11.54 -0.13 17.64
CA GLY A 279 10.72 0.46 16.55
C GLY A 279 10.57 1.99 16.48
N VAL A 280 11.35 2.75 17.27
CA VAL A 280 11.07 4.18 17.57
C VAL A 280 11.16 5.13 16.37
N LEU A 281 12.08 4.87 15.45
CA LEU A 281 12.30 5.65 14.23
C LEU A 281 12.19 4.70 13.03
N LEU A 282 11.32 5.04 12.08
CA LEU A 282 11.00 4.16 10.97
C LEU A 282 12.05 4.30 9.85
N PRO A 283 12.77 3.22 9.48
CA PRO A 283 13.62 3.24 8.30
C PRO A 283 12.77 3.22 7.03
N SER A 284 13.30 3.77 5.94
CA SER A 284 12.68 3.73 4.62
C SER A 284 13.58 3.00 3.64
N ALA A 285 12.99 2.18 2.76
CA ALA A 285 13.66 1.57 1.62
C ALA A 285 13.40 2.43 0.37
N GLY A 286 14.36 2.56 -0.54
CA GLY A 286 14.20 3.43 -1.71
C GLY A 286 15.37 3.38 -2.70
N PRO A 287 15.20 3.97 -3.89
CA PRO A 287 16.17 3.86 -4.97
C PRO A 287 17.31 4.89 -4.88
N ILE A 288 18.47 4.51 -5.41
CA ILE A 288 19.52 5.41 -5.90
C ILE A 288 19.75 5.08 -7.39
N ALA A 289 19.97 6.09 -8.22
CA ALA A 289 20.16 5.96 -9.66
C ALA A 289 20.99 7.13 -10.25
N ASN A 290 21.26 7.09 -11.56
CA ASN A 290 21.97 8.17 -12.27
C ASN A 290 21.04 9.22 -12.90
N ASP A 291 19.72 9.05 -12.81
CA ASP A 291 18.71 10.00 -13.31
C ASP A 291 17.41 9.95 -12.49
N ILE A 292 16.60 11.01 -12.54
CA ILE A 292 15.34 11.10 -11.77
C ILE A 292 14.20 10.23 -12.32
N LYS A 293 14.25 9.82 -13.59
CA LYS A 293 13.24 8.93 -14.19
C LYS A 293 13.37 7.51 -13.68
N ALA A 294 14.60 7.03 -13.48
CA ALA A 294 14.90 5.77 -12.81
C ALA A 294 14.27 5.70 -11.39
N LEU A 295 14.35 6.79 -10.61
CA LEU A 295 13.73 6.88 -9.29
C LEU A 295 12.20 6.74 -9.38
N GLN A 296 11.56 7.45 -10.32
CA GLN A 296 10.11 7.35 -10.57
C GLN A 296 9.69 5.94 -11.04
N ILE A 297 10.45 5.32 -11.95
CA ILE A 297 10.19 3.97 -12.47
C ILE A 297 10.23 2.95 -11.33
N PHE A 298 11.27 2.97 -10.50
CA PHE A 298 11.38 2.10 -9.33
C PHE A 298 10.18 2.29 -8.38
N MET A 299 9.92 3.53 -7.96
CA MET A 299 8.86 3.82 -6.99
C MET A 299 7.48 3.41 -7.50
N LYS A 300 7.14 3.75 -8.76
CA LYS A 300 5.86 3.37 -9.35
C LYS A 300 5.72 1.86 -9.49
N THR A 301 6.71 1.16 -10.06
CA THR A 301 6.61 -0.30 -10.32
C THR A 301 6.58 -1.13 -9.04
N VAL A 302 7.27 -0.70 -7.98
CA VAL A 302 7.21 -1.37 -6.66
C VAL A 302 5.86 -1.15 -5.97
N ILE A 303 5.26 0.04 -6.11
CA ILE A 303 3.93 0.34 -5.54
C ILE A 303 2.80 -0.34 -6.34
N ASP A 304 2.86 -0.32 -7.68
CA ASP A 304 1.94 -1.05 -8.56
C ASP A 304 1.93 -2.58 -8.29
N ALA A 305 3.02 -3.12 -7.72
CA ALA A 305 3.13 -4.53 -7.34
C ALA A 305 2.31 -4.92 -6.07
N ALA A 306 1.58 -3.97 -5.47
CA ALA A 306 0.83 -4.14 -4.22
C ALA A 306 1.72 -4.67 -3.07
N PRO A 307 2.69 -3.87 -2.59
CA PRO A 307 3.75 -4.34 -1.68
C PRO A 307 3.22 -4.86 -0.34
N HIS A 308 2.08 -4.35 0.14
CA HIS A 308 1.35 -4.80 1.33
C HIS A 308 1.09 -6.32 1.35
N ARG A 309 1.03 -6.97 0.17
CA ARG A 309 0.78 -8.42 0.02
C ARG A 309 1.99 -9.28 0.36
N ASN A 310 3.18 -8.67 0.43
CA ASN A 310 4.45 -9.33 0.73
C ASN A 310 5.02 -8.91 2.10
N ASP A 311 4.51 -7.82 2.67
CA ASP A 311 5.04 -7.17 3.88
C ASP A 311 3.93 -6.41 4.63
N SER A 312 3.66 -6.79 5.88
CA SER A 312 2.68 -6.14 6.74
C SER A 312 3.08 -4.73 7.21
N THR A 313 4.31 -4.29 6.94
CA THR A 313 4.77 -2.90 7.20
C THR A 313 4.61 -1.97 6.00
N ALA A 314 4.21 -2.49 4.84
CA ALA A 314 3.92 -1.68 3.66
C ALA A 314 2.44 -1.29 3.59
N PHE A 315 2.16 -0.03 3.33
CA PHE A 315 0.80 0.49 3.20
C PHE A 315 0.16 0.10 1.86
N ASP A 316 -1.12 -0.25 1.88
CA ASP A 316 -1.91 -0.41 0.65
C ASP A 316 -2.39 0.96 0.16
N LEU A 317 -1.51 1.66 -0.56
CA LEU A 317 -1.80 2.95 -1.18
C LEU A 317 -1.26 2.93 -2.62
N PRO A 318 -2.11 3.09 -3.64
CA PRO A 318 -1.67 3.04 -5.03
C PRO A 318 -0.75 4.21 -5.40
N TRP A 319 -0.14 4.15 -6.58
CA TRP A 319 0.59 5.27 -7.16
C TRP A 319 -0.40 6.25 -7.81
N ARG A 320 -0.47 7.48 -7.28
CA ARG A 320 -1.33 8.54 -7.81
C ARG A 320 -0.71 9.18 -9.04
N ASN A 321 -1.51 9.42 -10.07
CA ASN A 321 -1.07 10.23 -11.20
C ASN A 321 -1.18 11.73 -10.86
N VAL A 322 -0.07 12.35 -10.50
CA VAL A 322 0.05 13.80 -10.23
C VAL A 322 0.56 14.60 -11.46
N ILE A 323 0.72 13.94 -12.62
CA ILE A 323 1.17 14.61 -13.84
C ILE A 323 0.06 15.58 -14.30
N GLY A 324 0.38 16.87 -14.32
CA GLY A 324 -0.56 17.95 -14.63
C GLY A 324 -1.35 18.51 -13.44
N SER A 325 -1.16 18.00 -12.21
CA SER A 325 -1.70 18.65 -11.00
C SER A 325 -0.77 19.72 -10.41
N LEU A 326 0.47 19.80 -10.90
CA LEU A 326 1.39 20.90 -10.60
C LEU A 326 1.07 22.11 -11.48
N GLY A 327 1.02 23.30 -10.87
CA GLY A 327 0.85 24.56 -11.61
C GLY A 327 2.08 24.91 -12.46
N PRO A 328 1.92 25.74 -13.52
CA PRO A 328 3.04 26.17 -14.37
C PRO A 328 4.05 27.06 -13.62
N LYS A 329 3.66 27.59 -12.46
CA LYS A 329 4.53 28.23 -11.48
C LYS A 329 4.44 27.43 -10.19
N LEU A 330 5.59 27.07 -9.63
CA LEU A 330 5.70 26.47 -8.29
C LEU A 330 6.08 27.53 -7.26
N ARG A 331 5.71 27.30 -6.00
CA ARG A 331 6.09 28.06 -4.82
C ARG A 331 6.89 27.18 -3.88
N LEU A 332 8.20 27.35 -3.91
CA LEU A 332 9.19 26.54 -3.21
C LEU A 332 9.70 27.28 -1.97
N ALA A 333 9.80 26.59 -0.83
CA ALA A 333 10.48 27.12 0.35
C ALA A 333 11.97 26.81 0.30
N LEU A 334 12.86 27.76 0.61
CA LEU A 334 14.25 27.49 0.93
C LEU A 334 14.39 27.19 2.43
N LEU A 335 14.94 26.01 2.75
CA LEU A 335 15.30 25.61 4.11
C LEU A 335 16.40 26.52 4.66
N ALA A 336 16.24 26.99 5.89
CA ALA A 336 17.15 27.92 6.52
C ALA A 336 18.39 27.23 7.13
N GLU A 337 19.47 28.01 7.23
CA GLU A 337 20.70 27.66 7.93
C GLU A 337 20.47 27.64 9.45
N ASP A 338 20.54 26.46 10.06
CA ASP A 338 20.44 26.27 11.51
C ASP A 338 21.77 26.71 12.20
N PRO A 339 21.73 27.58 13.22
CA PRO A 339 22.95 28.10 13.87
C PRO A 339 23.88 27.05 14.49
N LEU A 340 23.39 25.86 14.85
CA LEU A 340 24.23 24.75 15.33
C LEU A 340 24.80 23.91 14.18
N PHE A 341 24.25 24.04 12.97
CA PHE A 341 24.63 23.28 11.78
C PHE A 341 24.81 24.21 10.56
N PRO A 342 25.77 25.16 10.59
CA PRO A 342 26.03 26.07 9.48
C PRO A 342 26.51 25.34 8.22
N TYR A 343 26.33 25.97 7.07
CA TYR A 343 26.73 25.43 5.77
C TYR A 343 28.20 25.71 5.46
N HIS A 344 28.85 24.74 4.81
CA HIS A 344 30.13 24.98 4.12
C HIS A 344 29.91 25.93 2.93
N PRO A 345 30.87 26.82 2.61
CA PRO A 345 30.75 27.77 1.51
C PRO A 345 30.22 27.22 0.17
N PRO A 346 30.74 26.10 -0.40
CA PRO A 346 30.23 25.60 -1.69
C PRO A 346 28.80 25.06 -1.63
N VAL A 347 28.33 24.64 -0.45
CA VAL A 347 26.93 24.22 -0.26
C VAL A 347 26.01 25.45 -0.33
N LYS A 348 26.42 26.55 0.29
CA LYS A 348 25.70 27.83 0.25
C LYS A 348 25.67 28.43 -1.16
N GLU A 349 26.81 28.47 -1.84
CA GLU A 349 26.94 28.92 -3.23
C GLU A 349 26.05 28.09 -4.18
N SER A 350 26.00 26.76 -3.99
CA SER A 350 25.14 25.88 -4.79
C SER A 350 23.64 26.10 -4.53
N LEU A 351 23.25 26.45 -3.29
CA LEU A 351 21.87 26.83 -2.95
C LEU A 351 21.49 28.18 -3.57
N ASP A 352 22.35 29.19 -3.45
CA ASP A 352 22.12 30.54 -4.00
C ASP A 352 21.99 30.48 -5.53
N GLU A 353 22.85 29.71 -6.20
CA GLU A 353 22.77 29.45 -7.65
C GLU A 353 21.51 28.66 -8.04
N ALA A 354 21.09 27.68 -7.24
CA ALA A 354 19.85 26.93 -7.47
C ALA A 354 18.61 27.81 -7.35
N VAL A 355 18.54 28.66 -6.31
CA VAL A 355 17.49 29.66 -6.12
C VAL A 355 17.46 30.63 -7.31
N ARG A 356 18.63 31.12 -7.75
CA ARG A 356 18.75 32.01 -8.92
C ARG A 356 18.22 31.34 -10.19
N ARG A 357 18.54 30.07 -10.46
CA ARG A 357 18.01 29.32 -11.62
C ARG A 357 16.50 29.11 -11.54
N LEU A 358 15.97 28.73 -10.38
CA LEU A 358 14.53 28.52 -10.20
C LEU A 358 13.72 29.82 -10.39
N GLN A 359 14.20 30.93 -9.83
CA GLN A 359 13.60 32.25 -10.04
C GLN A 359 13.66 32.70 -11.51
N GLN A 360 14.75 32.39 -12.24
CA GLN A 360 14.86 32.70 -13.67
C GLN A 360 13.88 31.89 -14.55
N HIS A 361 13.50 30.68 -14.12
CA HIS A 361 12.44 29.89 -14.77
C HIS A 361 11.02 30.30 -14.32
N GLY A 362 10.90 31.35 -13.48
CA GLY A 362 9.64 31.95 -13.06
C GLY A 362 9.02 31.38 -11.78
N HIS A 363 9.66 30.39 -11.15
CA HIS A 363 9.22 29.83 -9.88
C HIS A 363 9.37 30.85 -8.73
N GLU A 364 8.48 30.77 -7.75
CA GLU A 364 8.56 31.55 -6.52
C GLU A 364 9.43 30.81 -5.51
N VAL A 365 10.39 31.52 -4.91
CA VAL A 365 11.16 31.02 -3.77
C VAL A 365 10.87 31.89 -2.56
N VAL A 366 10.37 31.27 -1.49
CA VAL A 366 10.16 31.91 -0.18
C VAL A 366 11.20 31.40 0.82
N PHE A 367 11.67 32.25 1.70
CA PHE A 367 12.69 31.88 2.69
C PHE A 367 12.02 31.49 4.01
N LEU A 368 12.38 30.33 4.57
CA LEU A 368 11.94 29.92 5.89
C LEU A 368 12.78 30.62 6.97
N ASP A 369 12.24 30.68 8.20
CA ASP A 369 12.98 31.13 9.37
C ASP A 369 13.70 29.96 10.06
N ALA A 370 14.95 30.16 10.48
CA ALA A 370 15.76 29.11 11.11
C ALA A 370 15.20 28.61 12.45
N ALA A 371 14.61 29.51 13.24
CA ALA A 371 14.00 29.15 14.52
C ALA A 371 12.69 28.38 14.34
N GLU A 372 11.98 28.55 13.22
CA GLU A 372 10.78 27.76 12.87
C GLU A 372 11.11 26.39 12.24
N CYS A 373 12.28 26.24 11.61
CA CYS A 373 12.69 24.98 10.97
C CYS A 373 13.08 23.88 11.97
N HIS A 374 13.53 24.25 13.17
CA HIS A 374 13.85 23.33 14.28
C HIS A 374 14.79 22.16 13.90
N VAL A 375 15.75 22.35 13.00
CA VAL A 375 16.60 21.26 12.46
C VAL A 375 17.46 20.62 13.56
N ALA A 376 18.13 21.43 14.39
CA ALA A 376 18.91 20.94 15.53
C ALA A 376 18.03 20.24 16.58
N ALA A 377 16.93 20.88 16.98
CA ALA A 377 15.97 20.32 17.94
C ALA A 377 15.46 18.94 17.52
N THR A 378 15.12 18.78 16.24
CA THR A 378 14.68 17.50 15.66
C THR A 378 15.82 16.47 15.61
N THR A 379 17.04 16.91 15.33
CA THR A 379 18.23 16.04 15.32
C THR A 379 18.60 15.57 16.74
N GLN A 380 18.42 16.40 17.77
CA GLN A 380 18.58 15.99 19.17
C GLN A 380 17.59 14.89 19.54
N VAL A 381 16.32 15.02 19.13
CA VAL A 381 15.29 13.99 19.35
C VAL A 381 15.65 12.70 18.60
N ALA A 382 16.17 12.78 17.37
CA ALA A 382 16.64 11.61 16.63
C ALA A 382 17.76 10.86 17.36
N MET A 383 18.79 11.58 17.84
CA MET A 383 19.90 10.98 18.59
C MET A 383 19.43 10.38 19.91
N GLY A 384 18.52 11.07 20.61
CA GLY A 384 17.87 10.53 21.81
C GLY A 384 17.15 9.21 21.53
N LEU A 385 16.31 9.15 20.50
CA LEU A 385 15.56 7.94 20.14
C LEU A 385 16.49 6.79 19.73
N LEU A 386 17.52 7.05 18.92
CA LEU A 386 18.49 6.02 18.51
C LEU A 386 19.33 5.52 19.69
N SER A 387 19.61 6.37 20.70
CA SER A 387 20.37 5.98 21.90
C SER A 387 19.61 5.06 22.88
N LEU A 388 18.33 4.77 22.62
CA LEU A 388 17.52 3.84 23.43
C LEU A 388 17.82 2.36 23.12
N ASP A 389 18.50 2.06 22.01
CA ASP A 389 18.80 0.70 21.58
C ASP A 389 20.31 0.41 21.62
N SER A 390 20.73 -0.45 22.56
CA SER A 390 22.12 -0.90 22.70
C SER A 390 22.50 -2.04 21.74
N THR A 391 21.52 -2.65 21.06
CA THR A 391 21.70 -3.82 20.19
C THR A 391 22.83 -3.66 19.15
N PRO A 392 23.03 -2.51 18.47
CA PRO A 392 24.13 -2.35 17.52
C PRO A 392 25.52 -2.55 18.15
N MET A 393 25.71 -2.03 19.38
CA MET A 393 26.97 -2.12 20.10
C MET A 393 27.18 -3.52 20.69
N GLU A 394 26.11 -4.19 21.10
CA GLU A 394 26.14 -5.58 21.57
C GLU A 394 26.50 -6.56 20.43
N ILE A 395 25.98 -6.34 19.22
CA ILE A 395 26.34 -7.12 18.03
C ILE A 395 27.83 -6.99 17.74
N ILE A 396 28.35 -5.75 17.69
CA ILE A 396 29.79 -5.48 17.48
C ILE A 396 30.63 -6.14 18.58
N ALA A 397 30.27 -5.95 19.86
CA ALA A 397 31.00 -6.54 20.97
C ALA A 397 30.99 -8.09 20.93
N SER A 398 29.93 -8.71 20.43
CA SER A 398 29.79 -10.17 20.37
C SER A 398 30.76 -10.87 19.39
N SER A 399 31.33 -10.15 18.41
CA SER A 399 32.37 -10.69 17.52
C SER A 399 33.79 -10.47 18.05
N GLY A 400 33.95 -9.58 19.04
CA GLY A 400 35.25 -9.08 19.51
C GLY A 400 35.84 -7.95 18.65
N GLU A 401 35.14 -7.48 17.61
CA GLU A 401 35.64 -6.43 16.73
C GLU A 401 35.58 -5.03 17.37
N PRO A 402 36.55 -4.14 17.10
CA PRO A 402 36.52 -2.77 17.59
C PRO A 402 35.57 -1.91 16.73
N ALA A 403 34.90 -0.92 17.33
CA ALA A 403 34.20 0.10 16.55
C ALA A 403 35.18 0.86 15.63
N VAL A 404 34.80 1.10 14.37
CA VAL A 404 35.60 1.82 13.37
C VAL A 404 35.82 3.30 13.74
N PRO A 405 36.80 4.01 13.14
CA PRO A 405 37.13 5.38 13.55
C PRO A 405 35.99 6.38 13.30
N SER A 406 35.23 6.25 12.20
CA SER A 406 34.11 7.14 11.89
C SER A 406 32.99 7.09 12.95
N VAL A 407 32.60 5.89 13.39
CA VAL A 407 31.62 5.69 14.48
C VAL A 407 32.10 6.32 15.79
N LYS A 408 33.41 6.22 16.09
CA LYS A 408 34.03 6.90 17.24
C LYS A 408 34.07 8.42 17.08
N SER A 409 34.24 8.92 15.86
CA SER A 409 34.23 10.35 15.51
C SER A 409 32.83 10.95 15.71
N LEU A 410 31.81 10.36 15.07
CA LEU A 410 30.41 10.76 15.19
C LEU A 410 29.93 10.71 16.65
N GLY A 411 30.26 9.64 17.37
CA GLY A 411 29.95 9.47 18.80
C GLY A 411 30.67 10.43 19.75
N ARG A 412 31.74 11.10 19.29
CA ARG A 412 32.40 12.21 19.99
C ARG A 412 31.73 13.54 19.66
N GLN A 413 31.62 13.88 18.37
CA GLN A 413 31.04 15.13 17.89
C GLN A 413 29.62 15.34 18.44
N SER A 414 28.80 14.27 18.49
CA SER A 414 27.45 14.33 19.07
C SER A 414 27.39 14.73 20.55
N ARG A 415 28.52 14.71 21.28
CA ARG A 415 28.66 15.17 22.68
C ARG A 415 29.27 16.57 22.79
N GLU A 416 29.83 17.09 21.71
CA GLU A 416 30.48 18.40 21.63
C GLU A 416 29.52 19.50 21.13
N ILE A 417 28.33 19.12 20.65
CA ILE A 417 27.24 20.02 20.23
C ILE A 417 26.45 20.52 21.46
N ASP A 418 26.12 21.82 21.48
CA ASP A 418 25.39 22.47 22.57
C ASP A 418 23.87 22.23 22.48
N TRP A 419 23.44 21.05 22.95
CA TRP A 419 22.05 20.59 22.87
C TRP A 419 21.15 21.15 23.98
N ASN A 420 20.06 21.84 23.61
CA ASN A 420 19.19 22.56 24.56
C ASN A 420 17.67 22.30 24.46
N PHE A 421 17.17 21.49 23.51
CA PHE A 421 15.72 21.34 23.27
C PHE A 421 15.07 20.19 24.03
N VAL A 422 15.74 19.04 24.15
CA VAL A 422 15.29 17.92 25.00
C VAL A 422 15.85 18.11 26.42
N PRO A 423 15.00 18.17 27.47
CA PRO A 423 15.47 18.34 28.84
C PRO A 423 16.39 17.23 29.34
N THR A 424 17.25 17.55 30.31
CA THR A 424 18.14 16.58 30.99
C THR A 424 17.33 15.42 31.57
N ASN A 425 17.55 14.22 31.05
CA ASN A 425 16.79 13.02 31.36
C ASN A 425 17.64 11.93 32.05
N LYS A 426 18.81 12.27 32.61
CA LYS A 426 19.82 11.30 33.08
C LYS A 426 19.22 10.21 33.97
N ASP A 427 18.46 10.62 34.97
CA ASP A 427 17.89 9.79 36.03
C ASP A 427 16.59 9.04 35.63
N MET A 428 16.09 9.26 34.41
CA MET A 428 14.89 8.60 33.90
C MET A 428 15.17 7.17 33.39
N ASP A 429 14.18 6.28 33.45
CA ASP A 429 14.26 4.97 32.80
C ASP A 429 14.08 5.07 31.26
N GLY A 430 14.27 3.95 30.55
CA GLY A 430 14.17 3.92 29.07
C GLY A 430 12.79 4.23 28.51
N LEU A 431 11.71 3.86 29.22
CA LEU A 431 10.33 4.12 28.82
C LEU A 431 9.93 5.58 29.09
N GLN A 432 10.38 6.14 30.22
CA GLN A 432 10.25 7.57 30.54
C GLN A 432 11.00 8.42 29.49
N LYS A 433 12.25 8.05 29.16
CA LYS A 433 13.04 8.69 28.09
C LYS A 433 12.31 8.64 26.75
N LEU A 434 11.76 7.47 26.39
CA LEU A 434 10.96 7.32 25.18
C LEU A 434 9.73 8.24 25.16
N GLY A 435 8.98 8.33 26.27
CA GLY A 435 7.81 9.21 26.38
C GLY A 435 8.16 10.68 26.16
N VAL A 436 9.23 11.18 26.79
CA VAL A 436 9.72 12.55 26.58
C VAL A 436 10.11 12.79 25.12
N LEU A 437 10.83 11.85 24.51
CA LEU A 437 11.32 11.98 23.13
C LEU A 437 10.19 11.91 22.09
N GLN A 438 9.18 11.06 22.28
CA GLN A 438 8.03 10.98 21.36
C GLN A 438 7.10 12.20 21.52
N ASN A 439 6.94 12.74 22.73
CA ASN A 439 6.23 14.02 22.93
C ASN A 439 6.96 15.17 22.22
N LYS A 440 8.29 15.26 22.36
CA LYS A 440 9.12 16.25 21.66
C LYS A 440 9.10 16.06 20.14
N ARG A 441 9.00 14.82 19.64
CA ARG A 441 8.77 14.53 18.21
C ARG A 441 7.42 15.03 17.72
N ALA A 442 6.35 14.85 18.49
CA ALA A 442 5.00 15.31 18.13
C ALA A 442 4.91 16.84 18.08
N GLU A 443 5.54 17.53 19.03
CA GLU A 443 5.71 18.99 19.07
C GLU A 443 6.35 19.53 17.78
N LEU A 444 7.43 18.89 17.33
CA LEU A 444 8.15 19.25 16.10
C LEU A 444 7.36 18.93 14.83
N ALA A 445 6.63 17.81 14.80
CA ALA A 445 5.77 17.45 13.67
C ALA A 445 4.61 18.46 13.50
N GLU A 446 4.01 18.92 14.60
CA GLU A 446 2.99 19.96 14.59
C GLU A 446 3.56 21.35 14.22
N ALA A 447 4.79 21.68 14.65
CA ALA A 447 5.49 22.88 14.20
C ALA A 447 5.68 22.88 12.67
N TRP A 448 6.16 21.77 12.11
CA TRP A 448 6.28 21.64 10.65
C TRP A 448 4.93 21.63 9.93
N ARG A 449 3.88 21.03 10.48
CA ARG A 449 2.50 21.13 9.93
C ARG A 449 2.02 22.59 9.87
N LYS A 450 2.29 23.39 10.92
CA LYS A 450 2.01 24.84 10.92
C LYS A 450 2.82 25.58 9.86
N LEU A 451 4.10 25.23 9.68
CA LEU A 451 4.99 25.82 8.67
C LEU A 451 4.45 25.59 7.25
N TRP A 452 4.05 24.36 6.89
CA TRP A 452 3.43 24.07 5.58
C TRP A 452 2.20 24.95 5.31
N VAL A 453 1.34 25.14 6.31
CA VAL A 453 0.13 25.99 6.19
C VAL A 453 0.48 27.48 6.14
N LYS A 454 1.43 27.95 6.97
CA LYS A 454 1.88 29.36 7.03
C LYS A 454 2.48 29.81 5.69
N TYR A 455 3.33 28.98 5.10
CA TYR A 455 4.06 29.35 3.89
C TYR A 455 3.34 28.97 2.59
N GLY A 456 2.42 27.99 2.61
CA GLY A 456 1.61 27.61 1.44
C GLY A 456 2.47 27.21 0.24
N VAL A 457 3.41 26.29 0.46
CA VAL A 457 4.46 25.89 -0.50
C VAL A 457 4.22 24.48 -1.03
N ASP A 458 4.56 24.26 -2.31
CA ASP A 458 4.43 22.96 -2.97
C ASP A 458 5.47 21.95 -2.45
N ALA A 459 6.68 22.44 -2.19
CA ALA A 459 7.81 21.68 -1.66
C ALA A 459 8.80 22.62 -0.94
N VAL A 460 9.72 22.03 -0.18
CA VAL A 460 10.90 22.70 0.37
C VAL A 460 12.13 22.20 -0.38
N ILE A 461 13.02 23.13 -0.75
CA ILE A 461 14.37 22.88 -1.25
C ILE A 461 15.39 23.24 -0.17
N GLY A 462 16.51 22.53 -0.11
CA GLY A 462 17.59 22.78 0.84
C GLY A 462 18.80 21.92 0.52
N PRO A 463 19.84 21.93 1.36
CA PRO A 463 20.98 21.04 1.18
C PRO A 463 20.71 19.66 1.79
N THR A 464 21.46 18.66 1.32
CA THR A 464 21.41 17.29 1.86
C THR A 464 22.17 17.15 3.19
N ALA A 465 23.24 17.93 3.38
CA ALA A 465 24.08 17.97 4.57
C ALA A 465 24.72 19.37 4.74
N GLN A 466 25.45 19.58 5.84
CA GLN A 466 26.21 20.82 6.11
C GLN A 466 27.33 21.04 5.07
N SER A 467 27.90 19.95 4.56
CA SER A 467 29.08 19.89 3.70
C SER A 467 28.78 19.15 2.39
N THR A 468 29.77 19.12 1.49
CA THR A 468 29.89 18.09 0.45
C THR A 468 30.26 16.73 1.07
N ALA A 469 30.67 15.77 0.25
CA ALA A 469 31.62 14.76 0.69
C ALA A 469 32.85 15.43 1.35
N VAL A 470 33.34 14.84 2.43
CA VAL A 470 34.51 15.29 3.20
C VAL A 470 35.49 14.13 3.39
N GLU A 471 36.66 14.39 3.97
CA GLU A 471 37.64 13.37 4.34
C GLU A 471 37.00 12.21 5.12
N HIS A 472 37.58 11.02 4.96
CA HIS A 472 37.22 9.84 5.76
C HIS A 472 37.25 10.15 7.26
N ASP A 473 36.33 9.53 8.01
CA ASP A 473 36.17 9.68 9.46
C ASP A 473 35.80 11.11 9.94
N GLY A 474 35.73 12.10 9.03
CA GLY A 474 35.41 13.50 9.32
C GLY A 474 33.96 13.93 9.06
N PHE A 475 33.09 13.04 8.56
CA PHE A 475 31.70 13.38 8.23
C PHE A 475 30.90 13.73 9.50
N SER A 476 30.24 14.89 9.50
CA SER A 476 29.55 15.42 10.67
C SER A 476 28.12 14.92 10.82
N LEU A 477 27.56 15.04 12.04
CA LEU A 477 26.19 14.63 12.34
C LEU A 477 25.19 15.24 11.33
N PRO A 478 24.51 14.43 10.48
CA PRO A 478 23.86 14.94 9.29
C PRO A 478 22.44 15.43 9.58
N ALA A 479 22.34 16.57 10.25
CA ALA A 479 21.09 17.14 10.75
C ALA A 479 20.05 17.33 9.62
N TYR A 480 20.48 17.92 8.49
CA TYR A 480 19.63 18.20 7.32
C TYR A 480 19.06 16.98 6.61
N SER A 481 19.65 15.79 6.80
CA SER A 481 19.02 14.54 6.36
C SER A 481 18.21 13.88 7.47
N THR A 482 18.73 13.88 8.70
CA THR A 482 18.17 13.19 9.87
C THR A 482 16.79 13.71 10.27
N PHE A 483 16.58 15.03 10.24
CA PHE A 483 15.31 15.62 10.70
C PHE A 483 14.10 15.14 9.88
N LEU A 484 14.30 14.89 8.58
CA LEU A 484 13.27 14.40 7.66
C LEU A 484 12.89 12.92 7.89
N ASN A 485 13.73 12.13 8.58
CA ASN A 485 13.36 10.79 9.06
C ASN A 485 12.42 10.88 10.26
N VAL A 486 12.68 11.80 11.20
CA VAL A 486 11.84 12.01 12.39
C VAL A 486 10.43 12.46 11.99
N LEU A 487 10.35 13.37 11.03
CA LEU A 487 9.10 13.86 10.41
C LEU A 487 8.45 12.87 9.43
N ASN A 488 9.17 11.83 9.00
CA ASN A 488 8.79 10.86 7.96
C ASN A 488 8.33 11.51 6.63
N TYR A 489 9.04 12.52 6.17
CA TYR A 489 8.75 13.22 4.91
C TYR A 489 9.45 12.53 3.72
N PRO A 490 8.84 12.42 2.52
CA PRO A 490 9.50 11.92 1.32
C PRO A 490 10.49 12.96 0.78
N VAL A 491 11.60 12.50 0.21
CA VAL A 491 12.76 13.34 -0.12
C VAL A 491 13.49 12.84 -1.37
N CYS A 492 13.75 13.73 -2.33
CA CYS A 492 14.63 13.50 -3.48
C CYS A 492 15.95 14.27 -3.32
N VAL A 493 17.06 13.70 -3.77
CA VAL A 493 18.36 14.38 -3.91
C VAL A 493 18.71 14.48 -5.39
N ILE A 494 19.12 15.68 -5.80
CA ILE A 494 19.49 16.05 -7.17
C ILE A 494 20.96 16.53 -7.13
N PRO A 495 21.90 15.84 -7.81
CA PRO A 495 23.25 16.36 -8.01
C PRO A 495 23.22 17.71 -8.73
N PHE A 496 23.85 18.72 -8.13
CA PHE A 496 23.90 20.07 -8.68
C PHE A 496 25.04 20.87 -8.05
N GLY A 497 25.87 21.50 -8.89
CA GLY A 497 27.08 22.20 -8.46
C GLY A 497 28.23 21.28 -8.09
N ARG A 498 29.41 21.87 -7.92
CA ARG A 498 30.62 21.25 -7.38
C ARG A 498 31.29 22.24 -6.43
N ALA A 499 32.06 21.74 -5.47
CA ALA A 499 32.84 22.60 -4.59
C ALA A 499 33.97 23.29 -5.36
N SER A 500 33.94 24.62 -5.36
CA SER A 500 34.97 25.50 -5.94
C SER A 500 35.10 26.83 -5.18
N SER A 501 34.94 26.80 -3.85
CA SER A 501 34.80 28.02 -3.04
C SER A 501 36.13 28.52 -2.49
N GLU A 502 36.49 29.75 -2.84
CA GLU A 502 37.66 30.45 -2.32
C GLU A 502 37.48 31.04 -0.90
N LEU A 503 36.34 30.80 -0.25
CA LEU A 503 36.11 31.20 1.14
C LEU A 503 36.75 30.23 2.14
N GLU A 504 37.15 30.73 3.30
CA GLU A 504 37.56 29.91 4.44
C GLU A 504 36.36 29.66 5.36
N PHE A 505 36.29 28.47 5.98
CA PHE A 505 35.26 28.16 6.97
C PHE A 505 35.79 27.20 8.06
N VAL A 506 35.66 27.64 9.31
CA VAL A 506 36.01 26.88 10.52
C VAL A 506 34.81 26.93 11.48
N PRO A 507 34.32 25.79 11.99
CA PRO A 507 33.20 25.76 12.94
C PRO A 507 33.58 26.44 14.27
N LYS A 508 32.58 27.09 14.88
CA LYS A 508 32.68 27.57 16.26
C LYS A 508 32.49 26.40 17.24
N PRO A 509 33.06 26.46 18.46
CA PRO A 509 32.74 25.49 19.51
C PRO A 509 31.23 25.35 19.70
N GLY A 510 30.73 24.12 19.86
CA GLY A 510 29.31 23.81 19.96
C GLY A 510 28.59 23.55 18.64
N GLN A 511 29.19 23.83 17.47
CA GLN A 511 28.58 23.58 16.16
C GLN A 511 28.90 22.19 15.61
N GLY A 512 27.88 21.49 15.09
CA GLY A 512 27.96 20.13 14.57
C GLY A 512 28.36 20.03 13.10
N THR A 513 29.45 20.67 12.71
CA THR A 513 30.05 20.52 11.37
C THR A 513 31.58 20.46 11.44
N CYS A 514 32.23 19.90 10.43
CA CYS A 514 33.69 19.89 10.32
C CYS A 514 34.23 21.19 9.70
N ALA A 515 35.56 21.38 9.73
CA ALA A 515 36.20 22.47 9.00
C ALA A 515 36.16 22.24 7.47
N TYR A 516 36.09 23.32 6.70
CA TYR A 516 36.17 23.27 5.24
C TYR A 516 37.63 23.18 4.80
N LYS A 517 37.96 22.15 3.98
CA LYS A 517 39.31 21.89 3.47
C LYS A 517 39.32 21.93 1.94
N ARG A 518 39.44 23.15 1.37
CA ARG A 518 39.36 23.43 -0.08
C ARG A 518 40.11 22.41 -0.93
N ASP A 519 41.43 22.32 -0.79
CA ASP A 519 42.30 21.46 -1.62
C ASP A 519 41.82 20.01 -1.70
N VAL A 520 41.29 19.48 -0.59
CA VAL A 520 40.82 18.10 -0.50
C VAL A 520 39.45 17.94 -1.15
N VAL A 521 38.49 18.83 -0.87
CA VAL A 521 37.11 18.73 -1.40
C VAL A 521 36.89 19.40 -2.76
N GLU A 522 37.86 20.13 -3.29
CA GLU A 522 37.78 20.84 -4.59
C GLU A 522 37.35 19.87 -5.70
N GLY A 523 36.32 20.26 -6.46
CA GLY A 523 35.66 19.46 -7.50
C GLY A 523 34.62 18.45 -7.01
N ALA A 524 34.45 18.21 -5.70
CA ALA A 524 33.48 17.26 -5.16
C ALA A 524 32.02 17.69 -5.44
N PRO A 525 31.06 16.75 -5.58
CA PRO A 525 29.68 17.10 -5.89
C PRO A 525 28.98 17.87 -4.76
N CYS A 526 28.16 18.84 -5.17
CA CYS A 526 27.10 19.41 -4.34
C CYS A 526 25.74 18.80 -4.74
N SER A 527 24.69 19.01 -3.92
CA SER A 527 23.34 18.54 -4.26
C SER A 527 22.24 19.40 -3.63
N ILE A 528 21.10 19.44 -4.31
CA ILE A 528 19.85 20.00 -3.80
C ILE A 528 18.94 18.85 -3.31
N GLN A 529 18.50 18.96 -2.06
CA GLN A 529 17.50 18.11 -1.43
C GLN A 529 16.12 18.75 -1.60
N VAL A 530 15.17 18.04 -2.19
CA VAL A 530 13.77 18.47 -2.39
C VAL A 530 12.86 17.57 -1.55
N PHE A 531 11.97 18.14 -0.74
CA PHE A 531 11.03 17.35 0.08
C PHE A 531 9.63 17.98 0.17
N THR A 532 8.64 17.14 0.47
CA THR A 532 7.23 17.52 0.68
C THR A 532 6.73 17.01 2.02
N GLY A 533 5.47 17.26 2.37
CA GLY A 533 4.82 16.61 3.51
C GLY A 533 4.74 15.08 3.36
N GLY A 534 4.59 14.38 4.49
CA GLY A 534 4.47 12.91 4.55
C GLY A 534 3.40 12.35 3.61
N MET A 535 3.68 11.19 3.00
CA MET A 535 2.82 10.47 2.04
C MET A 535 2.55 11.21 0.71
N ARG A 536 3.27 12.29 0.41
CA ARG A 536 3.25 12.99 -0.90
C ARG A 536 4.44 12.61 -1.80
N ASP A 537 4.77 11.33 -1.83
CA ASP A 537 5.91 10.77 -2.57
C ASP A 537 5.86 11.11 -4.07
N GLU A 538 4.67 11.08 -4.67
CA GLU A 538 4.44 11.40 -6.07
C GLU A 538 4.66 12.90 -6.37
N GLU A 539 4.11 13.81 -5.55
CA GLU A 539 4.37 15.26 -5.69
C GLU A 539 5.85 15.56 -5.45
N CYS A 540 6.50 14.89 -4.50
CA CYS A 540 7.93 15.07 -4.24
C CYS A 540 8.79 14.75 -5.47
N LEU A 541 8.52 13.64 -6.16
CA LEU A 541 9.23 13.25 -7.37
C LEU A 541 8.85 14.09 -8.60
N ALA A 542 7.62 14.60 -8.67
CA ALA A 542 7.18 15.48 -9.74
C ALA A 542 7.77 16.90 -9.61
N VAL A 543 7.79 17.47 -8.39
CA VAL A 543 8.45 18.75 -8.13
C VAL A 543 9.97 18.63 -8.26
N ALA A 544 10.57 17.54 -7.78
CA ALA A 544 11.99 17.28 -7.99
C ALA A 544 12.35 17.15 -9.49
N GLU A 545 11.48 16.56 -10.33
CA GLU A 545 11.66 16.57 -11.79
C GLU A 545 11.62 18.00 -12.36
N VAL A 546 10.72 18.88 -11.91
CA VAL A 546 10.71 20.29 -12.36
C VAL A 546 11.97 21.05 -11.90
N VAL A 547 12.43 20.81 -10.66
CA VAL A 547 13.67 21.40 -10.12
C VAL A 547 14.89 20.95 -10.92
N ASP A 548 15.07 19.64 -11.13
CA ASP A 548 16.17 19.10 -11.94
C ASP A 548 16.21 19.69 -13.36
N GLN A 549 15.04 19.91 -13.97
CA GLN A 549 14.96 20.54 -15.29
C GLN A 549 15.46 21.99 -15.29
N CYS A 550 15.13 22.78 -14.28
CA CYS A 550 15.62 24.17 -14.15
C CYS A 550 17.13 24.23 -13.86
N LEU A 551 17.64 23.26 -13.10
CA LEU A 551 19.03 23.19 -12.67
C LEU A 551 19.94 22.63 -13.78
N ASN A 552 19.65 21.44 -14.30
CA ASN A 552 20.56 20.61 -15.08
C ASN A 552 20.30 20.59 -16.60
N LYS A 553 19.04 20.68 -17.09
CA LYS A 553 18.80 20.60 -18.55
C LYS A 553 19.42 21.77 -19.34
N THR A 554 19.50 22.94 -18.71
CA THR A 554 20.20 24.14 -19.24
C THR A 554 21.69 23.90 -19.53
N GLU A 555 22.30 22.89 -18.88
CA GLU A 555 23.70 22.49 -19.11
C GLU A 555 23.82 21.16 -19.86
N GLN A 556 22.88 20.23 -19.77
CA GLN A 556 22.82 19.05 -20.65
C GLN A 556 22.75 19.47 -22.13
N SER A 557 22.01 20.55 -22.45
CA SER A 557 22.00 21.17 -23.79
C SER A 557 23.36 21.72 -24.23
N LYS A 558 24.31 21.94 -23.33
CA LYS A 558 25.70 22.29 -23.67
C LYS A 558 26.56 21.04 -23.75
N LEU A 559 26.44 20.12 -22.77
CA LEU A 559 27.27 18.91 -22.69
C LEU A 559 27.09 18.00 -23.92
N TYR A 560 25.85 17.81 -24.39
CA TYR A 560 25.58 17.09 -25.64
C TYR A 560 26.21 17.77 -26.86
N ASN A 561 26.19 19.10 -26.93
CA ASN A 561 26.82 19.83 -28.03
C ASN A 561 28.36 19.75 -27.97
N THR A 562 28.97 19.85 -26.78
CA THR A 562 30.43 19.71 -26.63
C THR A 562 30.93 18.32 -26.99
N LEU A 563 30.18 17.26 -26.64
CA LEU A 563 30.53 15.88 -26.99
C LEU A 563 30.26 15.54 -28.47
N ALA A 564 29.30 16.22 -29.12
CA ALA A 564 29.01 16.03 -30.54
C ALA A 564 29.98 16.73 -31.51
N ILE A 565 30.89 17.59 -31.03
CA ILE A 565 31.80 18.38 -31.89
C ILE A 565 33.05 17.60 -32.34
N ASN A 566 33.33 16.43 -31.75
CA ASN A 566 34.53 15.61 -32.07
C ASN A 566 34.21 14.28 -32.80
N SER A 567 33.27 14.29 -33.76
CA SER A 567 33.02 13.11 -34.62
C SER A 567 32.64 13.49 -36.06
N ASP A 568 33.61 14.04 -36.80
CA ASP A 568 33.51 14.29 -38.24
C ASP A 568 33.56 12.97 -39.05
N LEU A 569 32.43 12.24 -39.08
CA LEU A 569 32.20 11.12 -40.00
C LEU A 569 30.87 11.30 -40.73
N GLN A 570 30.95 11.95 -41.90
CA GLN A 570 29.85 12.04 -42.85
C GLN A 570 29.58 10.67 -43.50
N GLY A 571 28.32 10.28 -43.64
CA GLY A 571 27.94 9.26 -44.62
C GLY A 571 26.67 8.46 -44.31
N VAL A 572 25.62 8.71 -45.12
CA VAL A 572 24.42 7.86 -45.29
C VAL A 572 23.50 7.83 -44.04
N TRP A 573 22.20 8.12 -44.12
CA TRP A 573 21.23 7.81 -45.16
C TRP A 573 20.42 9.01 -45.65
N ALA A 574 20.10 9.03 -46.95
CA ALA A 574 19.11 9.93 -47.55
C ALA A 574 18.23 9.16 -48.55
N LEU A 575 16.97 9.60 -48.69
CA LEU A 575 15.95 8.99 -49.56
C LEU A 575 16.18 9.33 -51.05
N PRO A 576 15.84 8.43 -51.99
CA PRO A 576 15.94 8.70 -53.43
C PRO A 576 14.66 9.33 -54.04
N CYS A 577 14.69 10.66 -54.25
CA CYS A 577 13.91 11.41 -55.26
C CYS A 577 12.36 11.36 -55.18
N CYS A 578 11.53 12.11 -55.92
CA CYS A 578 11.62 13.10 -57.03
C CYS A 578 10.22 13.77 -57.11
N GLN A 579 9.93 15.04 -57.45
CA GLN A 579 10.60 16.32 -57.78
C GLN A 579 9.62 17.47 -57.37
N GLY A 580 9.92 18.78 -57.39
CA GLY A 580 11.14 19.54 -57.66
C GLY A 580 10.84 21.03 -57.97
N THR A 581 11.87 21.88 -58.01
CA THR A 581 11.89 23.30 -58.48
C THR A 581 11.09 24.34 -57.65
N VAL A 582 11.52 25.60 -57.44
CA VAL A 582 12.75 26.33 -57.83
C VAL A 582 12.99 27.57 -56.91
N GLN A 583 14.26 27.89 -56.59
CA GLN A 583 14.88 29.20 -56.21
C GLN A 583 14.26 30.11 -55.10
N ALA A 584 14.99 31.00 -54.39
CA ALA A 584 16.42 31.09 -54.05
C ALA A 584 16.69 32.21 -52.99
N HIS A 585 17.90 32.18 -52.41
CA HIS A 585 18.68 33.29 -51.81
C HIS A 585 18.33 33.96 -50.44
N ALA A 586 19.43 34.12 -49.68
CA ALA A 586 19.80 35.27 -48.83
C ALA A 586 19.18 35.47 -47.43
N THR A 587 19.95 34.99 -46.44
CA THR A 587 20.15 35.52 -45.08
C THR A 587 20.72 36.97 -45.05
N PRO A 588 20.94 37.60 -43.88
CA PRO A 588 20.13 37.67 -42.64
C PRO A 588 20.06 39.12 -42.06
N THR A 589 19.48 39.34 -40.87
CA THR A 589 20.17 40.12 -39.78
C THR A 589 19.48 40.04 -38.41
N PHE A 590 20.27 40.24 -37.34
CA PHE A 590 19.81 40.42 -35.96
C PHE A 590 19.31 41.85 -35.70
N ARG A 591 18.36 42.02 -34.76
CA ARG A 591 18.58 42.78 -33.50
C ARG A 591 17.41 42.66 -32.49
N GLN A 592 17.78 42.62 -31.21
CA GLN A 592 16.93 42.84 -30.03
C GLN A 592 16.89 44.36 -29.68
N PRO A 593 16.35 44.81 -28.53
CA PRO A 593 14.94 44.78 -28.12
C PRO A 593 14.47 46.18 -27.63
N THR A 594 13.18 46.39 -27.29
CA THR A 594 12.83 47.35 -26.22
C THR A 594 11.41 47.19 -25.63
N THR A 595 11.38 47.09 -24.30
CA THR A 595 10.39 47.59 -23.31
C THR A 595 8.87 47.67 -23.60
N ILE A 596 8.12 46.87 -22.82
CA ILE A 596 7.10 47.30 -21.83
C ILE A 596 6.18 48.50 -22.21
N HIS A 597 4.88 48.25 -22.46
CA HIS A 597 3.84 48.57 -21.46
C HIS A 597 2.44 47.96 -21.73
N ARG A 598 1.69 47.83 -20.63
CA ARG A 598 0.30 47.36 -20.48
C ARG A 598 -0.69 48.04 -21.44
N SER A 599 -1.61 47.25 -22.01
CA SER A 599 -3.07 47.46 -21.82
C SER A 599 -3.93 46.34 -22.42
N SER A 600 -4.63 45.61 -21.56
CA SER A 600 -5.96 45.01 -21.84
C SER A 600 -6.98 46.16 -22.07
N PRO A 601 -8.21 45.96 -22.62
CA PRO A 601 -8.97 44.71 -22.52
C PRO A 601 -10.01 44.33 -23.64
N CYS A 602 -10.57 43.13 -23.44
CA CYS A 602 -12.00 42.78 -23.60
C CYS A 602 -12.68 42.58 -24.98
N LEU A 603 -13.70 41.69 -24.91
CA LEU A 603 -14.79 41.41 -25.85
C LEU A 603 -14.41 40.60 -27.12
N SER A 604 -14.57 39.26 -27.16
CA SER A 604 -15.79 38.41 -27.09
C SER A 604 -16.48 38.17 -28.43
N ASN A 605 -16.53 36.90 -28.88
CA ASN A 605 -17.80 36.15 -29.00
C ASN A 605 -17.55 34.67 -29.36
N HIS A 606 -18.56 33.83 -29.17
CA HIS A 606 -18.47 32.36 -29.26
C HIS A 606 -18.55 31.79 -30.70
N PRO A 607 -18.10 30.54 -30.93
CA PRO A 607 -17.92 29.95 -32.27
C PRO A 607 -19.08 29.04 -32.75
N PRO A 608 -19.11 28.67 -34.05
CA PRO A 608 -19.86 27.53 -34.58
C PRO A 608 -19.03 26.21 -34.60
N PRO A 609 -19.65 25.02 -34.77
CA PRO A 609 -19.03 23.73 -34.42
C PRO A 609 -18.76 22.74 -35.59
N MET A 610 -17.93 21.72 -35.33
CA MET A 610 -17.83 20.42 -36.04
C MET A 610 -17.59 19.33 -34.97
N GLN A 611 -18.44 18.29 -34.84
CA GLN A 611 -18.69 17.11 -35.69
C GLN A 611 -17.69 15.96 -35.49
N GLU A 612 -18.23 14.75 -35.27
CA GLU A 612 -17.53 13.51 -34.93
C GLU A 612 -17.22 12.63 -36.16
N SER A 613 -16.24 11.73 -36.08
CA SER A 613 -16.30 10.35 -36.60
C SER A 613 -15.04 9.53 -36.27
N THR A 614 -15.09 8.21 -36.49
CA THR A 614 -14.17 7.18 -35.95
C THR A 614 -13.63 6.23 -37.05
N PHE A 615 -12.50 5.53 -36.82
CA PHE A 615 -12.37 4.04 -36.85
C PHE A 615 -10.93 3.47 -36.61
N PHE A 616 -10.77 2.14 -36.70
CA PHE A 616 -9.73 1.26 -36.11
C PHE A 616 -8.61 0.73 -37.07
N GLY A 617 -7.54 0.17 -36.48
CA GLY A 617 -6.59 -0.80 -37.10
C GLY A 617 -5.87 -1.69 -36.05
N THR A 618 -5.46 -2.92 -36.38
CA THR A 618 -5.08 -3.99 -35.39
C THR A 618 -4.01 -4.99 -35.86
N CYS A 619 -3.33 -5.70 -34.92
CA CYS A 619 -2.47 -6.89 -35.19
C CYS A 619 -2.60 -8.00 -34.10
N LEU A 620 -1.95 -9.17 -34.29
CA LEU A 620 -2.28 -10.48 -33.66
C LEU A 620 -1.10 -11.21 -32.95
N GLY A 621 -1.41 -12.23 -32.13
CA GLY A 621 -0.45 -13.08 -31.39
C GLY A 621 -0.89 -14.56 -31.20
N GLY A 622 -0.06 -15.37 -30.51
CA GLY A 622 -0.15 -16.83 -30.42
C GLY A 622 -1.15 -17.44 -29.40
N GLN A 623 -1.31 -18.78 -29.41
CA GLN A 623 -2.33 -19.48 -28.59
C GLN A 623 -1.79 -20.07 -27.28
N LEU A 624 -2.27 -19.51 -26.16
CA LEU A 624 -2.14 -20.07 -24.80
C LEU A 624 -2.85 -21.43 -24.63
N PRO A 625 -2.47 -22.24 -23.61
CA PRO A 625 -3.22 -23.43 -23.23
C PRO A 625 -4.65 -23.05 -22.77
N ARG A 626 -5.62 -23.76 -23.33
CA ARG A 626 -7.04 -23.73 -22.95
C ARG A 626 -7.25 -23.83 -21.43
N ALA A 627 -8.25 -23.12 -20.93
CA ALA A 627 -8.74 -23.29 -19.55
C ALA A 627 -9.01 -24.77 -19.24
N CYS A 628 -8.55 -25.23 -18.08
CA CYS A 628 -8.80 -26.57 -17.55
C CYS A 628 -10.30 -26.83 -17.43
N ASP A 629 -10.69 -28.09 -17.49
CA ASP A 629 -12.11 -28.41 -17.68
C ASP A 629 -12.97 -28.06 -16.47
N ARG A 630 -12.40 -28.10 -15.26
CA ARG A 630 -13.07 -27.63 -14.03
C ARG A 630 -13.28 -26.11 -14.02
N CYS A 631 -12.25 -25.32 -14.33
CA CYS A 631 -12.41 -23.85 -14.36
C CYS A 631 -13.30 -23.41 -15.53
N ASN A 632 -13.16 -24.05 -16.69
CA ASN A 632 -14.06 -23.85 -17.83
C ASN A 632 -15.52 -24.20 -17.50
N ALA A 633 -15.78 -25.27 -16.73
CA ALA A 633 -17.13 -25.67 -16.34
C ALA A 633 -17.81 -24.63 -15.44
N VAL A 634 -17.09 -24.06 -14.48
CA VAL A 634 -17.61 -22.99 -13.61
C VAL A 634 -17.42 -21.57 -14.18
N LYS A 635 -16.95 -21.44 -15.44
CA LYS A 635 -16.67 -20.19 -16.16
C LYS A 635 -15.63 -19.26 -15.51
N GLU A 636 -14.73 -19.82 -14.71
CA GLU A 636 -13.77 -19.07 -13.92
C GLU A 636 -12.41 -18.93 -14.60
N ARG A 637 -11.68 -17.88 -14.20
CA ARG A 637 -10.34 -17.62 -14.73
C ARG A 637 -9.41 -18.79 -14.44
N CYS A 638 -8.68 -19.23 -15.47
CA CYS A 638 -7.88 -20.45 -15.43
C CYS A 638 -6.44 -20.16 -15.86
N ASP A 639 -5.70 -19.54 -14.96
CA ASP A 639 -4.30 -19.22 -15.15
C ASP A 639 -3.43 -20.48 -14.95
N TRP A 640 -2.83 -20.93 -16.04
CA TRP A 640 -1.71 -21.88 -16.02
C TRP A 640 -0.42 -21.09 -15.91
N LEU A 641 0.45 -21.48 -14.99
CA LEU A 641 1.87 -21.14 -15.10
C LEU A 641 2.52 -22.06 -16.15
N ALA A 642 3.58 -21.59 -16.79
CA ALA A 642 4.45 -22.46 -17.56
C ALA A 642 4.90 -23.67 -16.70
N ASP A 643 5.05 -24.81 -17.36
CA ASP A 643 5.56 -26.07 -16.78
C ASP A 643 4.74 -26.71 -15.63
N GLN A 644 3.61 -26.11 -15.22
CA GLN A 644 2.72 -26.71 -14.22
C GLN A 644 1.64 -27.60 -14.83
N GLN A 645 1.57 -28.87 -14.38
CA GLN A 645 0.49 -29.80 -14.76
C GLN A 645 -0.89 -29.47 -14.15
N GLN A 646 -1.00 -28.43 -13.31
CA GLN A 646 -2.27 -27.95 -12.76
C GLN A 646 -2.34 -26.42 -12.79
N CYS A 647 -3.48 -25.86 -13.16
CA CYS A 647 -3.70 -24.41 -13.09
C CYS A 647 -3.69 -23.91 -11.62
N GLN A 648 -3.28 -22.66 -11.41
CA GLN A 648 -3.11 -22.09 -10.06
C GLN A 648 -4.37 -22.21 -9.19
N ARG A 649 -5.56 -22.09 -9.79
CA ARG A 649 -6.84 -22.18 -9.08
C ARG A 649 -7.16 -23.60 -8.59
N CYS A 650 -6.74 -24.63 -9.32
CA CYS A 650 -6.85 -26.01 -8.83
C CYS A 650 -5.83 -26.31 -7.72
N LEU A 651 -4.57 -25.86 -7.92
CA LEU A 651 -3.48 -26.01 -6.95
C LEU A 651 -3.82 -25.34 -5.60
N ARG A 652 -4.26 -24.08 -5.61
CA ARG A 652 -4.64 -23.30 -4.41
C ARG A 652 -5.83 -23.88 -3.65
N LEU A 653 -6.71 -24.62 -4.35
CA LEU A 653 -7.88 -25.29 -3.76
C LEU A 653 -7.61 -26.77 -3.39
N GLY A 654 -6.39 -27.28 -3.61
CA GLY A 654 -6.02 -28.66 -3.30
C GLY A 654 -6.79 -29.72 -4.11
N ARG A 655 -7.09 -29.46 -5.40
CA ARG A 655 -7.87 -30.36 -6.27
C ARG A 655 -7.18 -30.63 -7.59
N SER A 656 -7.47 -31.78 -8.20
CA SER A 656 -6.98 -32.18 -9.52
C SER A 656 -7.39 -31.22 -10.66
N CYS A 657 -6.65 -31.29 -11.77
CA CYS A 657 -6.76 -30.40 -12.92
C CYS A 657 -6.51 -31.16 -14.22
N THR A 658 -7.40 -31.04 -15.22
CA THR A 658 -7.31 -31.78 -16.49
C THR A 658 -7.80 -30.95 -17.70
N VAL A 659 -7.55 -31.42 -18.92
CA VAL A 659 -7.74 -30.69 -20.20
C VAL A 659 -8.28 -31.58 -21.33
N ASP A 660 -9.23 -32.45 -21.03
CA ASP A 660 -9.60 -33.58 -21.88
C ASP A 660 -10.83 -33.33 -22.77
N ARG A 661 -11.64 -32.29 -22.49
CA ARG A 661 -12.82 -31.91 -23.30
C ARG A 661 -12.48 -31.75 -24.79
N PRO A 662 -13.35 -32.14 -25.74
CA PRO A 662 -13.08 -31.96 -27.17
C PRO A 662 -13.03 -30.48 -27.61
N ARG A 663 -12.11 -30.14 -28.54
CA ARG A 663 -12.14 -28.85 -29.25
C ARG A 663 -13.33 -28.83 -30.23
N ARG A 664 -14.26 -27.88 -30.09
CA ARG A 664 -15.30 -27.59 -31.10
C ARG A 664 -14.88 -26.43 -32.00
N ARG A 665 -15.22 -26.48 -33.28
CA ARG A 665 -15.01 -25.36 -34.23
C ARG A 665 -16.08 -24.26 -34.03
N PRO A 666 -15.76 -22.96 -34.23
CA PRO A 666 -16.75 -21.88 -34.13
C PRO A 666 -17.80 -21.93 -35.25
N GLY A 667 -19.04 -21.58 -34.92
CA GLY A 667 -20.15 -21.41 -35.88
C GLY A 667 -20.63 -19.96 -35.95
N ARG A 668 -21.11 -19.53 -37.11
CA ARG A 668 -21.62 -18.17 -37.38
C ARG A 668 -22.95 -17.93 -36.63
N ARG A 669 -23.11 -16.75 -36.00
CA ARG A 669 -24.40 -16.32 -35.42
C ARG A 669 -25.39 -15.88 -36.51
N SER A 670 -26.68 -16.14 -36.29
CA SER A 670 -27.79 -15.63 -37.11
C SER A 670 -29.11 -15.63 -36.34
N GLY A 671 -29.86 -14.52 -36.41
CA GLY A 671 -31.31 -14.47 -36.15
C GLY A 671 -31.77 -14.51 -34.67
N MET A 672 -32.69 -13.60 -34.33
CA MET A 672 -33.63 -13.78 -33.21
C MET A 672 -34.86 -14.55 -33.70
N GLY A 673 -35.47 -15.40 -32.86
CA GLY A 673 -36.73 -16.06 -33.22
C GLY A 673 -37.26 -16.99 -32.12
N ALA A 674 -38.57 -16.85 -31.86
CA ALA A 674 -39.49 -17.57 -30.97
C ALA A 674 -39.10 -18.96 -30.38
N ALA A 675 -39.67 -19.25 -29.20
CA ALA A 675 -39.54 -20.53 -28.52
C ALA A 675 -40.59 -21.56 -28.96
N GLN A 676 -40.16 -22.82 -29.10
CA GLN A 676 -40.94 -24.02 -28.76
C GLN A 676 -39.98 -25.21 -28.60
N ALA A 677 -40.35 -26.21 -27.79
CA ALA A 677 -39.50 -27.36 -27.51
C ALA A 677 -40.32 -28.65 -27.46
N GLN A 678 -39.83 -29.72 -28.12
CA GLN A 678 -39.83 -31.09 -27.57
C GLN A 678 -39.07 -32.12 -28.46
N SER A 679 -38.73 -33.24 -27.82
CA SER A 679 -38.45 -34.59 -28.37
C SER A 679 -37.35 -34.83 -29.45
N LEU A 680 -36.14 -35.16 -28.97
CA LEU A 680 -35.48 -36.50 -29.09
C LEU A 680 -35.01 -37.01 -30.49
N PRO A 681 -34.10 -38.02 -30.61
CA PRO A 681 -33.64 -38.97 -29.58
C PRO A 681 -32.11 -39.13 -29.35
N SER A 682 -31.81 -39.82 -28.24
CA SER A 682 -30.62 -40.65 -27.92
C SER A 682 -29.28 -40.41 -28.65
N GLN A 683 -28.29 -39.88 -27.93
CA GLN A 683 -27.21 -40.67 -27.31
C GLN A 683 -26.15 -39.73 -26.71
N ARG A 684 -26.05 -39.68 -25.37
CA ARG A 684 -24.89 -39.14 -24.66
C ARG A 684 -24.52 -40.07 -23.52
N SER A 685 -23.26 -40.50 -23.51
CA SER A 685 -22.65 -41.22 -22.39
C SER A 685 -22.68 -40.37 -21.11
N ALA A 686 -22.78 -41.04 -19.95
CA ALA A 686 -23.00 -40.38 -18.66
C ALA A 686 -21.82 -39.51 -18.18
N PRO A 687 -22.07 -38.47 -17.37
CA PRO A 687 -21.02 -37.65 -16.76
C PRO A 687 -20.39 -38.34 -15.54
N ALA A 688 -19.06 -38.47 -15.52
CA ALA A 688 -18.31 -39.00 -14.39
C ALA A 688 -18.10 -37.95 -13.28
N HIS A 689 -19.12 -37.81 -12.44
CA HIS A 689 -19.09 -37.27 -11.08
C HIS A 689 -18.24 -36.00 -10.78
N LEU A 690 -18.83 -34.83 -11.04
CA LEU A 690 -19.28 -34.06 -9.88
C LEU A 690 -20.41 -34.88 -9.25
N GLN A 691 -20.32 -35.26 -7.97
CA GLN A 691 -21.49 -35.88 -7.33
C GLN A 691 -22.69 -34.92 -7.51
N PRO A 692 -23.90 -35.43 -7.82
CA PRO A 692 -25.12 -34.69 -7.55
C PRO A 692 -25.09 -34.21 -6.08
N ALA A 693 -25.81 -33.14 -5.74
CA ALA A 693 -26.02 -32.78 -4.33
C ALA A 693 -26.42 -34.06 -3.57
N PRO A 694 -25.59 -34.51 -2.59
CA PRO A 694 -25.46 -35.92 -2.26
C PRO A 694 -26.82 -36.48 -1.87
N SER A 695 -27.29 -37.46 -2.64
CA SER A 695 -28.70 -37.84 -2.82
C SER A 695 -29.52 -37.60 -1.54
N ARG A 696 -30.19 -36.43 -1.49
CA ARG A 696 -30.71 -35.81 -0.25
C ARG A 696 -31.38 -36.85 0.63
N ASN A 697 -30.65 -37.33 1.64
CA ASN A 697 -31.05 -38.54 2.35
C ASN A 697 -32.27 -38.19 3.22
N PRO A 698 -33.50 -38.65 2.89
CA PRO A 698 -34.71 -38.06 3.48
C PRO A 698 -34.80 -38.27 5.00
N SER A 699 -34.12 -39.32 5.49
CA SER A 699 -33.93 -39.58 6.92
C SER A 699 -33.19 -38.48 7.67
N LEU A 700 -32.21 -37.80 7.05
CA LEU A 700 -31.48 -36.68 7.66
C LEU A 700 -32.33 -35.40 7.76
N ALA A 701 -33.35 -35.25 6.91
CA ALA A 701 -34.32 -34.16 7.01
C ALA A 701 -35.43 -34.43 8.05
N ALA A 702 -35.59 -35.69 8.47
CA ALA A 702 -36.60 -36.13 9.44
C ALA A 702 -36.06 -36.42 10.85
N ALA A 703 -34.74 -36.34 11.05
CA ALA A 703 -34.08 -36.60 12.33
C ALA A 703 -33.96 -35.32 13.18
N SER A 704 -34.31 -35.40 14.46
CA SER A 704 -34.17 -34.28 15.40
C SER A 704 -32.70 -33.84 15.52
N PRO A 705 -32.39 -32.53 15.40
CA PRO A 705 -31.00 -32.06 15.40
C PRO A 705 -30.35 -32.32 16.76
N SER A 706 -29.28 -33.10 16.77
CA SER A 706 -28.56 -33.53 17.97
C SER A 706 -27.04 -33.41 17.75
N PRO A 707 -26.22 -33.17 18.80
CA PRO A 707 -24.78 -32.93 18.62
C PRO A 707 -24.01 -34.03 17.87
N SER A 708 -24.51 -35.26 17.88
CA SER A 708 -23.97 -36.40 17.11
C SER A 708 -24.07 -36.21 15.60
N CYS A 709 -25.00 -35.40 15.08
CA CYS A 709 -25.13 -35.14 13.64
C CYS A 709 -23.89 -34.49 13.02
N ILE A 710 -22.99 -33.92 13.83
CA ILE A 710 -21.77 -33.26 13.34
C ILE A 710 -20.74 -34.29 12.84
N ALA A 711 -20.89 -35.57 13.19
CA ALA A 711 -20.14 -36.65 12.55
C ALA A 711 -20.35 -36.68 11.02
N GLU A 712 -21.51 -36.26 10.52
CA GLU A 712 -21.83 -36.19 9.10
C GLU A 712 -20.98 -35.17 8.32
N PHE A 713 -20.30 -34.21 8.97
CA PHE A 713 -19.37 -33.32 8.28
C PHE A 713 -18.10 -34.04 7.75
N GLY A 714 -17.85 -35.29 8.18
CA GLY A 714 -16.77 -36.14 7.65
C GLY A 714 -15.40 -35.87 8.29
N ASP A 715 -14.36 -35.87 7.45
CA ASP A 715 -12.94 -35.75 7.82
C ASP A 715 -12.53 -34.30 8.21
N ILE A 716 -13.28 -33.72 9.14
CA ILE A 716 -12.91 -32.49 9.86
C ILE A 716 -12.10 -32.84 11.12
N SER A 717 -11.20 -31.96 11.55
CA SER A 717 -10.38 -32.25 12.73
C SER A 717 -11.22 -32.30 14.01
N ASN A 718 -10.72 -32.98 15.05
CA ASN A 718 -11.41 -33.02 16.35
C ASN A 718 -11.60 -31.61 16.97
N ARG A 719 -10.71 -30.66 16.67
CA ARG A 719 -10.85 -29.24 17.06
C ARG A 719 -12.04 -28.60 16.33
N ASP A 720 -12.09 -28.75 15.00
CA ASP A 720 -13.15 -28.18 14.15
C ASP A 720 -14.51 -28.80 14.49
N ARG A 721 -14.56 -30.11 14.76
CA ARG A 721 -15.75 -30.82 15.22
C ARG A 721 -16.29 -30.27 16.55
N GLN A 722 -15.42 -29.99 17.53
CA GLN A 722 -15.79 -29.35 18.79
C GLN A 722 -16.23 -27.88 18.60
N LEU A 723 -15.61 -27.15 17.67
CA LEU A 723 -15.97 -25.78 17.33
C LEU A 723 -17.37 -25.69 16.68
N LEU A 724 -17.70 -26.57 15.74
CA LEU A 724 -19.04 -26.69 15.16
C LEU A 724 -20.08 -27.14 16.21
N GLN A 725 -19.70 -28.05 17.11
CA GLN A 725 -20.56 -28.51 18.20
C GLN A 725 -20.91 -27.38 19.17
N ARG A 726 -19.93 -26.55 19.49
CA ARG A 726 -20.16 -25.30 20.23
C ARG A 726 -21.10 -24.38 19.43
N LEU A 727 -20.73 -24.03 18.20
CA LEU A 727 -21.46 -23.03 17.39
C LEU A 727 -22.95 -23.35 17.20
N LEU A 728 -23.28 -24.61 16.89
CA LEU A 728 -24.64 -25.01 16.52
C LEU A 728 -25.51 -25.40 17.73
N PHE A 729 -24.91 -25.93 18.81
CA PHE A 729 -25.65 -26.54 19.93
C PHE A 729 -25.40 -25.92 21.30
N GLN A 730 -24.32 -25.15 21.50
CA GLN A 730 -23.92 -24.64 22.83
C GLN A 730 -23.67 -23.12 22.87
N CYS A 731 -23.54 -22.45 21.72
CA CYS A 731 -23.32 -21.01 21.61
C CYS A 731 -24.58 -20.27 21.15
N ASN A 732 -24.72 -19.03 21.60
CA ASN A 732 -25.83 -18.13 21.29
C ASN A 732 -25.81 -17.60 19.83
N LEU A 733 -25.02 -18.15 18.91
CA LEU A 733 -24.95 -17.63 17.52
C LEU A 733 -26.32 -17.70 16.84
N LEU A 734 -27.03 -18.83 16.93
CA LEU A 734 -28.37 -18.94 16.35
C LEU A 734 -29.39 -18.00 17.02
N GLU A 735 -29.07 -17.47 18.21
CA GLU A 735 -29.93 -16.56 18.96
C GLU A 735 -29.77 -15.09 18.51
N ILE A 736 -28.66 -14.69 17.89
CA ILE A 736 -28.50 -13.32 17.35
C ILE A 736 -29.42 -13.06 16.15
N PHE A 737 -29.90 -14.13 15.51
CA PHE A 737 -30.93 -14.11 14.47
C PHE A 737 -32.35 -14.33 15.05
N SER A 738 -32.51 -14.31 16.37
CA SER A 738 -33.78 -14.54 17.05
C SER A 738 -34.19 -13.33 17.91
N VAL A 739 -35.47 -13.00 17.94
CA VAL A 739 -36.03 -12.07 18.95
C VAL A 739 -36.18 -12.76 20.31
N GLY A 740 -36.19 -14.10 20.36
CA GLY A 740 -36.13 -14.86 21.61
C GLY A 740 -36.14 -16.39 21.47
N THR A 741 -36.12 -17.06 22.61
CA THR A 741 -35.89 -18.51 22.75
C THR A 741 -37.00 -19.38 22.13
N SER A 742 -38.24 -18.88 22.01
CA SER A 742 -39.34 -19.59 21.34
C SER A 742 -39.09 -19.76 19.83
N PHE A 743 -38.20 -18.93 19.26
CA PHE A 743 -37.69 -19.13 17.91
C PHE A 743 -36.51 -20.11 17.91
N THR A 744 -35.52 -19.97 18.81
CA THR A 744 -34.22 -20.69 18.77
C THR A 744 -34.32 -22.19 18.54
N GLY A 745 -35.27 -22.89 19.17
CA GLY A 745 -35.51 -24.32 18.93
C GLY A 745 -35.87 -24.61 17.46
N LYS A 746 -36.89 -23.92 16.95
CA LYS A 746 -37.37 -24.01 15.56
C LYS A 746 -36.33 -23.51 14.56
N VAL A 747 -35.48 -22.55 14.94
CA VAL A 747 -34.30 -22.15 14.15
C VAL A 747 -33.37 -23.33 13.97
N ARG A 748 -32.98 -24.03 15.06
CA ARG A 748 -32.07 -25.18 15.00
C ARG A 748 -32.66 -26.34 14.18
N GLU A 749 -33.95 -26.62 14.34
CA GLU A 749 -34.71 -27.64 13.59
C GLU A 749 -34.76 -27.39 12.09
N GLN A 750 -34.82 -26.13 11.65
CA GLN A 750 -34.85 -25.78 10.22
C GLN A 750 -33.44 -25.59 9.61
N VAL A 751 -32.53 -24.99 10.37
CA VAL A 751 -31.18 -24.61 9.90
C VAL A 751 -30.24 -25.81 9.87
N VAL A 752 -30.18 -26.62 10.93
CA VAL A 752 -29.16 -27.69 11.03
C VAL A 752 -29.32 -28.75 9.95
N PRO A 753 -30.52 -29.29 9.64
CA PRO A 753 -30.68 -30.23 8.52
C PRO A 753 -30.27 -29.64 7.18
N HIS A 754 -30.59 -28.37 6.90
CA HIS A 754 -30.18 -27.71 5.65
C HIS A 754 -28.65 -27.53 5.57
N LEU A 755 -28.00 -27.13 6.68
CA LEU A 755 -26.54 -27.05 6.77
C LEU A 755 -25.85 -28.41 6.54
N LEU A 756 -26.48 -29.52 6.96
CA LEU A 756 -25.95 -30.88 6.76
C LEU A 756 -26.13 -31.36 5.30
N LEU A 757 -27.26 -31.04 4.67
CA LEU A 757 -27.54 -31.42 3.28
C LEU A 757 -26.56 -30.79 2.28
N SER A 758 -26.20 -29.52 2.50
CA SER A 758 -25.21 -28.79 1.68
C SER A 758 -23.88 -28.55 2.43
N LYS A 759 -23.46 -29.49 3.28
CA LYS A 759 -22.30 -29.36 4.19
C LYS A 759 -21.02 -28.80 3.57
N SER A 760 -20.69 -29.15 2.32
CA SER A 760 -19.51 -28.65 1.61
C SER A 760 -19.57 -27.18 1.20
N THR A 761 -20.78 -26.61 1.11
CA THR A 761 -21.01 -25.18 0.81
C THR A 761 -20.82 -24.32 2.05
N PHE A 762 -21.21 -24.84 3.22
CA PHE A 762 -21.25 -24.06 4.46
C PHE A 762 -20.05 -24.27 5.40
N LEU A 763 -19.31 -25.38 5.29
CA LEU A 763 -18.28 -25.76 6.28
C LEU A 763 -17.30 -24.62 6.59
N ASP A 764 -16.72 -23.98 5.57
CA ASP A 764 -15.76 -22.89 5.79
C ASP A 764 -16.43 -21.65 6.42
N GLY A 765 -17.66 -21.30 6.01
CA GLY A 765 -18.43 -20.21 6.63
C GLY A 765 -18.75 -20.49 8.10
N LEU A 766 -19.13 -21.72 8.41
CA LEU A 766 -19.38 -22.18 9.78
C LEU A 766 -18.09 -22.21 10.62
N LEU A 767 -16.94 -22.61 10.07
CA LEU A 767 -15.67 -22.61 10.81
C LEU A 767 -15.11 -21.20 11.03
N GLY A 768 -15.26 -20.29 10.07
CA GLY A 768 -14.95 -18.86 10.23
C GLY A 768 -15.79 -18.23 11.36
N CYS A 769 -17.10 -18.47 11.36
CA CYS A 769 -17.97 -18.08 12.47
C CYS A 769 -17.60 -18.78 13.79
N ALA A 770 -17.32 -20.09 13.78
CA ALA A 770 -17.01 -20.81 15.01
C ALA A 770 -15.75 -20.29 15.70
N LEU A 771 -14.69 -20.01 14.94
CA LEU A 771 -13.45 -19.46 15.50
C LEU A 771 -13.60 -18.02 15.99
N SER A 772 -14.33 -17.15 15.26
CA SER A 772 -14.58 -15.75 15.67
C SER A 772 -15.52 -15.60 16.89
N TRP A 773 -16.18 -16.70 17.31
CA TRP A 773 -17.03 -16.76 18.50
C TRP A 773 -16.48 -17.67 19.62
N ALA A 774 -15.49 -18.53 19.34
CA ALA A 774 -14.95 -19.47 20.34
C ALA A 774 -13.77 -18.90 21.17
N GLY A 775 -13.29 -17.70 20.87
CA GLY A 775 -12.31 -16.98 21.68
C GLY A 775 -12.86 -15.64 22.17
N ASN A 776 -12.41 -15.20 23.35
CA ASN A 776 -12.36 -13.78 23.65
C ASN A 776 -11.35 -13.17 22.67
N VAL A 777 -11.84 -12.58 21.58
CA VAL A 777 -11.00 -11.97 20.54
C VAL A 777 -10.19 -10.78 21.10
N ASP A 778 -10.63 -10.24 22.23
CA ASP A 778 -9.98 -9.14 22.96
C ASP A 778 -8.79 -9.59 23.85
N ASP A 779 -8.59 -10.91 24.05
CA ASP A 779 -7.64 -11.48 25.04
C ASP A 779 -6.70 -12.58 24.47
N CYS A 780 -6.80 -12.92 23.19
CA CYS A 780 -6.09 -14.08 22.61
C CYS A 780 -4.90 -13.66 21.72
N PRO A 781 -3.63 -13.86 22.15
CA PRO A 781 -2.44 -13.38 21.43
C PRO A 781 -2.04 -14.23 20.20
N ASP A 782 -2.86 -15.20 19.82
CA ASP A 782 -2.48 -16.27 18.89
C ASP A 782 -2.82 -15.90 17.43
N SER A 783 -1.88 -15.25 16.74
CA SER A 783 -2.02 -14.79 15.33
C SER A 783 -2.43 -15.90 14.36
N CYS A 784 -2.11 -17.16 14.69
CA CYS A 784 -2.52 -18.37 13.97
C CYS A 784 -4.05 -18.55 13.94
N ILE A 785 -4.75 -18.21 15.02
CA ILE A 785 -6.22 -18.34 15.11
C ILE A 785 -6.89 -17.29 14.21
N LEU A 786 -6.46 -16.03 14.28
CA LEU A 786 -6.99 -14.96 13.43
C LEU A 786 -6.70 -15.21 11.94
N THR A 787 -5.51 -15.69 11.61
CA THR A 787 -5.14 -16.14 10.25
C THR A 787 -6.05 -17.28 9.75
N SER A 788 -6.45 -18.19 10.64
CA SER A 788 -7.37 -19.28 10.31
C SER A 788 -8.81 -18.78 10.11
N CYS A 789 -9.28 -17.83 10.94
CA CYS A 789 -10.56 -17.15 10.77
C CYS A 789 -10.69 -16.53 9.37
N TYR A 790 -9.72 -15.71 8.98
CA TYR A 790 -9.72 -15.04 7.67
C TYR A 790 -9.57 -16.03 6.51
N ARG A 791 -8.81 -17.13 6.66
CA ARG A 791 -8.69 -18.17 5.63
C ARG A 791 -10.03 -18.84 5.34
N TYR A 792 -10.75 -19.25 6.38
CA TYR A 792 -12.07 -19.86 6.23
C TYR A 792 -13.10 -18.87 5.68
N ALA A 793 -13.13 -17.63 6.17
CA ALA A 793 -14.01 -16.60 5.65
C ALA A 793 -13.73 -16.26 4.17
N ALA A 794 -12.46 -16.17 3.75
CA ALA A 794 -12.10 -15.94 2.34
C ALA A 794 -12.53 -17.11 1.43
N SER A 795 -12.50 -18.34 1.92
CA SER A 795 -13.03 -19.51 1.21
C SER A 795 -14.56 -19.47 1.08
N ALA A 796 -15.26 -19.04 2.14
CA ALA A 796 -16.71 -18.83 2.14
C ALA A 796 -17.13 -17.69 1.18
N VAL A 797 -16.42 -16.56 1.17
CA VAL A 797 -16.61 -15.45 0.21
C VAL A 797 -16.37 -15.91 -1.24
N SER A 798 -15.29 -16.65 -1.48
CA SER A 798 -14.97 -17.23 -2.80
C SER A 798 -16.03 -18.23 -3.28
N THR A 799 -16.61 -19.00 -2.35
CA THR A 799 -17.73 -19.91 -2.62
C THR A 799 -18.98 -19.10 -2.98
N LEU A 800 -19.38 -18.14 -2.15
CA LEU A 800 -20.53 -17.25 -2.36
C LEU A 800 -20.47 -16.53 -3.71
N ALA A 801 -19.32 -15.93 -4.03
CA ALA A 801 -19.09 -15.19 -5.26
C ALA A 801 -19.12 -16.05 -6.54
N SER A 802 -18.99 -17.39 -6.41
CA SER A 802 -19.06 -18.34 -7.53
C SER A 802 -20.32 -19.20 -7.55
N MET A 803 -21.30 -18.93 -6.67
CA MET A 803 -22.61 -19.59 -6.68
C MET A 803 -23.44 -19.22 -7.92
N GLN A 804 -24.16 -20.19 -8.47
CA GLN A 804 -25.14 -19.98 -9.54
C GLN A 804 -26.53 -20.33 -9.04
N VAL A 805 -27.26 -19.28 -8.62
CA VAL A 805 -28.66 -19.40 -8.18
C VAL A 805 -29.53 -19.67 -9.41
N THR A 806 -30.01 -20.90 -9.54
CA THR A 806 -30.73 -21.40 -10.73
C THR A 806 -32.10 -22.00 -10.39
N ASN A 807 -32.36 -22.22 -9.11
CA ASN A 807 -33.55 -22.85 -8.56
C ASN A 807 -33.70 -22.48 -7.08
N PHE A 808 -34.87 -22.76 -6.50
CA PHE A 808 -35.19 -22.39 -5.12
C PHE A 808 -34.20 -22.94 -4.08
N GLU A 809 -33.66 -24.15 -4.25
CA GLU A 809 -32.73 -24.75 -3.29
C GLU A 809 -31.39 -24.00 -3.30
N SER A 810 -30.81 -23.79 -4.49
CA SER A 810 -29.59 -22.99 -4.64
C SER A 810 -29.75 -21.53 -4.19
N MET A 811 -30.99 -21.04 -4.11
CA MET A 811 -31.33 -19.73 -3.57
C MET A 811 -31.24 -19.73 -2.04
N ILE A 812 -31.82 -20.73 -1.36
CA ILE A 812 -31.69 -20.87 0.10
C ILE A 812 -30.23 -21.11 0.49
N ASP A 813 -29.48 -21.95 -0.24
CA ASP A 813 -28.04 -22.14 -0.04
C ASP A 813 -27.29 -20.78 -0.09
N CYS A 814 -27.63 -19.92 -1.06
CA CYS A 814 -26.97 -18.62 -1.26
C CYS A 814 -27.32 -17.62 -0.14
N ILE A 815 -28.60 -17.51 0.24
CA ILE A 815 -29.05 -16.66 1.36
C ILE A 815 -28.37 -17.11 2.67
N MET A 816 -28.27 -18.42 2.91
CA MET A 816 -27.63 -18.97 4.11
C MET A 816 -26.12 -18.73 4.16
N LEU A 817 -25.42 -18.88 3.02
CA LEU A 817 -23.98 -18.61 2.97
C LEU A 817 -23.68 -17.11 3.09
N GLY A 818 -24.45 -16.25 2.42
CA GLY A 818 -24.37 -14.79 2.58
C GLY A 818 -24.61 -14.35 4.02
N ALA A 819 -25.59 -14.95 4.70
CA ALA A 819 -25.86 -14.67 6.11
C ALA A 819 -24.68 -15.04 7.03
N LEU A 820 -24.03 -16.19 6.81
CA LEU A 820 -22.84 -16.59 7.56
C LEU A 820 -21.65 -15.64 7.30
N VAL A 821 -21.39 -15.29 6.03
CA VAL A 821 -20.30 -14.39 5.64
C VAL A 821 -20.50 -12.99 6.21
N SER A 822 -21.70 -12.41 6.09
CA SER A 822 -22.03 -11.11 6.70
C SER A 822 -21.94 -11.16 8.23
N THR A 823 -22.34 -12.25 8.87
CA THR A 823 -22.24 -12.43 10.34
C THR A 823 -20.80 -12.42 10.82
N PHE A 824 -19.90 -13.06 10.08
CA PHE A 824 -18.46 -13.00 10.32
C PHE A 824 -17.92 -11.56 10.16
N ALA A 825 -18.32 -10.87 9.09
CA ALA A 825 -17.92 -9.49 8.81
C ALA A 825 -18.36 -8.52 9.92
N VAL A 826 -19.62 -8.59 10.36
CA VAL A 826 -20.15 -7.78 11.48
C VAL A 826 -19.38 -8.07 12.78
N LYS A 827 -19.06 -9.34 13.07
CA LYS A 827 -18.33 -9.74 14.29
C LYS A 827 -16.90 -9.18 14.34
N LEU A 828 -16.22 -9.05 13.20
CA LEU A 828 -14.83 -8.57 13.10
C LEU A 828 -14.68 -7.09 12.65
N ARG A 829 -15.77 -6.30 12.59
CA ARG A 829 -15.78 -4.91 12.09
C ARG A 829 -15.26 -4.75 10.64
N LEU A 830 -15.60 -5.68 9.75
CA LEU A 830 -15.33 -5.51 8.32
C LEU A 830 -16.41 -4.61 7.69
N ASN A 831 -16.01 -3.59 6.93
CA ASN A 831 -16.92 -2.56 6.40
C ASN A 831 -17.81 -3.04 5.22
N ASP A 832 -17.58 -4.24 4.72
CA ASP A 832 -18.16 -4.75 3.46
C ASP A 832 -19.57 -5.37 3.60
N VAL A 833 -20.19 -5.30 4.78
CA VAL A 833 -21.48 -5.99 5.07
C VAL A 833 -22.57 -5.63 4.07
N GLN A 834 -22.68 -4.35 3.67
CA GLN A 834 -23.62 -3.92 2.63
C GLN A 834 -23.31 -4.57 1.28
N ALA A 835 -22.04 -4.63 0.87
CA ALA A 835 -21.63 -5.21 -0.41
C ALA A 835 -21.89 -6.72 -0.45
N ILE A 836 -21.62 -7.44 0.66
CA ILE A 836 -21.92 -8.87 0.80
C ILE A 836 -23.43 -9.12 0.72
N CYS A 837 -24.23 -8.31 1.42
CA CYS A 837 -25.69 -8.42 1.38
C CYS A 837 -26.23 -8.11 -0.02
N GLY A 838 -25.80 -7.03 -0.67
CA GLY A 838 -26.25 -6.65 -2.01
C GLY A 838 -25.83 -7.64 -3.10
N GLN A 839 -24.59 -8.17 -3.05
CA GLN A 839 -24.17 -9.25 -3.95
C GLN A 839 -25.04 -10.51 -3.76
N THR A 840 -25.30 -10.90 -2.51
CA THR A 840 -26.15 -12.06 -2.20
C THR A 840 -27.59 -11.83 -2.68
N LEU A 841 -28.18 -10.68 -2.36
CA LEU A 841 -29.57 -10.33 -2.68
C LEU A 841 -29.78 -10.16 -4.19
N GLY A 842 -28.84 -9.54 -4.91
CA GLY A 842 -28.85 -9.44 -6.37
C GLY A 842 -28.66 -10.78 -7.09
N LEU A 843 -27.94 -11.74 -6.50
CA LEU A 843 -27.84 -13.11 -7.04
C LEU A 843 -29.16 -13.89 -6.88
N VAL A 844 -29.95 -13.62 -5.83
CA VAL A 844 -31.20 -14.36 -5.56
C VAL A 844 -32.45 -13.69 -6.11
N GLU A 845 -32.42 -12.38 -6.38
CA GLU A 845 -33.57 -11.61 -6.88
C GLU A 845 -34.29 -12.30 -8.05
N PRO A 846 -33.63 -12.82 -9.11
CA PRO A 846 -34.35 -13.37 -10.26
C PRO A 846 -35.16 -14.64 -9.96
N ILE A 847 -34.78 -15.40 -8.93
CA ILE A 847 -35.54 -16.58 -8.46
C ILE A 847 -36.56 -16.17 -7.40
N TYR A 848 -36.24 -15.19 -6.53
CA TYR A 848 -37.17 -14.64 -5.54
C TYR A 848 -38.34 -13.87 -6.20
N ALA A 849 -38.09 -13.21 -7.32
CA ALA A 849 -39.06 -12.49 -8.13
C ALA A 849 -40.23 -13.39 -8.58
N VAL A 850 -39.97 -14.69 -8.78
CA VAL A 850 -40.96 -15.71 -9.20
C VAL A 850 -41.27 -16.75 -8.10
N SER A 851 -40.66 -16.64 -6.91
CA SER A 851 -40.93 -17.54 -5.78
C SER A 851 -42.13 -17.10 -4.95
N ASP A 852 -42.79 -18.07 -4.33
CA ASP A 852 -43.82 -17.85 -3.31
C ASP A 852 -43.18 -17.35 -2.00
N PRO A 853 -43.53 -16.13 -1.51
CA PRO A 853 -43.04 -15.61 -0.23
C PRO A 853 -43.61 -16.34 1.00
N GLY A 854 -44.66 -17.15 0.84
CA GLY A 854 -45.21 -18.01 1.88
C GLY A 854 -44.26 -19.11 2.36
N ARG A 855 -43.24 -19.45 1.57
CA ARG A 855 -42.33 -20.58 1.86
C ARG A 855 -41.54 -20.43 3.18
N PRO A 856 -41.66 -21.37 4.14
CA PRO A 856 -40.99 -21.27 5.46
C PRO A 856 -39.47 -21.09 5.41
N GLU A 857 -38.81 -21.62 4.38
CA GLU A 857 -37.36 -21.57 4.19
C GLU A 857 -36.84 -20.15 3.92
N LEU A 858 -37.67 -19.28 3.34
CA LEU A 858 -37.34 -17.86 3.15
C LEU A 858 -37.35 -17.11 4.48
N ARG A 859 -38.17 -17.55 5.43
CA ARG A 859 -38.34 -16.95 6.78
C ARG A 859 -37.18 -17.28 7.73
N VAL A 860 -36.02 -17.68 7.19
CA VAL A 860 -34.82 -18.08 7.94
C VAL A 860 -33.79 -16.96 8.02
N PHE A 861 -33.24 -16.50 6.89
CA PHE A 861 -32.22 -15.44 6.87
C PHE A 861 -32.51 -14.30 5.87
N LEU A 862 -33.57 -14.37 5.05
CA LEU A 862 -33.85 -13.30 4.08
C LEU A 862 -34.17 -11.96 4.79
N GLY A 863 -34.91 -12.01 5.90
CA GLY A 863 -35.26 -10.83 6.69
C GLY A 863 -34.04 -10.07 7.24
N CYS A 864 -33.00 -10.77 7.74
CA CYS A 864 -31.79 -10.11 8.23
C CYS A 864 -30.90 -9.59 7.09
N MET A 865 -30.78 -10.32 5.97
CA MET A 865 -30.06 -9.84 4.78
C MET A 865 -30.67 -8.56 4.22
N VAL A 866 -31.99 -8.53 4.02
CA VAL A 866 -32.70 -7.33 3.54
C VAL A 866 -32.55 -6.18 4.54
N MET A 867 -32.65 -6.42 5.85
CA MET A 867 -32.54 -5.37 6.85
C MET A 867 -31.12 -4.75 6.90
N TRP A 868 -30.07 -5.57 6.77
CA TRP A 868 -28.68 -5.07 6.69
C TRP A 868 -28.40 -4.34 5.37
N GLU A 869 -28.94 -4.80 4.23
CA GLU A 869 -28.84 -4.05 2.96
C GLU A 869 -29.58 -2.71 3.05
N LEU A 870 -30.82 -2.68 3.53
CA LEU A 870 -31.61 -1.44 3.66
C LEU A 870 -30.90 -0.39 4.52
N ARG A 871 -30.31 -0.80 5.64
CA ARG A 871 -29.48 0.07 6.49
C ARG A 871 -28.27 0.61 5.74
N GLY A 872 -27.52 -0.25 5.03
CA GLY A 872 -26.37 0.21 4.24
C GLY A 872 -26.80 1.20 3.14
N CYS A 873 -27.86 0.88 2.40
CA CYS A 873 -28.35 1.67 1.28
C CYS A 873 -28.79 3.08 1.68
N ILE A 874 -29.46 3.26 2.83
CA ILE A 874 -29.88 4.61 3.26
C ILE A 874 -28.70 5.47 3.77
N PHE A 875 -27.69 4.86 4.39
CA PHE A 875 -26.47 5.54 4.83
C PHE A 875 -25.40 5.71 3.74
N SER A 876 -25.62 5.13 2.55
CA SER A 876 -24.77 5.32 1.37
C SER A 876 -25.52 6.00 0.20
N CYS A 877 -26.79 6.34 0.36
CA CYS A 877 -27.70 6.84 -0.67
C CYS A 877 -27.73 5.97 -1.96
N SER A 878 -27.81 4.65 -1.81
CA SER A 878 -27.92 3.68 -2.91
C SER A 878 -29.28 2.98 -2.96
N VAL A 879 -29.59 2.32 -4.09
CA VAL A 879 -30.81 1.51 -4.24
C VAL A 879 -30.56 0.08 -3.72
N PRO A 880 -31.46 -0.54 -2.92
CA PRO A 880 -31.33 -1.93 -2.51
C PRO A 880 -31.57 -2.90 -3.67
N SER A 881 -30.86 -4.03 -3.65
CA SER A 881 -30.86 -5.04 -4.72
C SER A 881 -32.17 -5.85 -4.80
N LEU A 882 -32.86 -6.03 -3.67
CA LEU A 882 -34.06 -6.88 -3.58
C LEU A 882 -35.19 -6.18 -2.83
N ARG A 883 -36.36 -6.06 -3.46
CA ARG A 883 -37.58 -5.62 -2.78
C ARG A 883 -38.24 -6.81 -2.09
N PHE A 884 -38.25 -6.81 -0.75
CA PHE A 884 -38.90 -7.85 0.03
C PHE A 884 -40.41 -7.94 -0.26
N LYS A 885 -40.91 -9.16 -0.27
CA LYS A 885 -42.33 -9.52 -0.36
C LYS A 885 -42.72 -10.22 0.95
N PRO A 886 -43.51 -9.59 1.83
CA PRO A 886 -44.08 -10.31 2.97
C PRO A 886 -45.05 -11.40 2.47
N PRO A 887 -45.18 -12.54 3.19
CA PRO A 887 -46.26 -13.48 2.95
C PRO A 887 -47.64 -12.85 3.20
N LEU A 888 -48.69 -13.48 2.66
CA LEU A 888 -50.08 -13.02 2.83
C LEU A 888 -50.66 -13.32 4.22
N GLU A 889 -50.09 -14.30 4.93
CA GLU A 889 -50.47 -14.63 6.31
C GLU A 889 -49.74 -13.76 7.34
N ALA A 890 -50.42 -13.48 8.44
CA ALA A 890 -49.82 -12.84 9.61
C ALA A 890 -48.74 -13.75 10.21
N TYR A 891 -47.54 -13.21 10.44
CA TYR A 891 -46.42 -13.98 11.00
C TYR A 891 -45.45 -13.07 11.76
N ALA A 892 -44.71 -13.66 12.70
CA ALA A 892 -43.50 -13.06 13.24
C ALA A 892 -42.27 -13.65 12.54
N ASP A 893 -41.44 -12.79 11.96
CA ASP A 893 -40.10 -13.15 11.51
C ASP A 893 -39.18 -13.37 12.72
N ARG A 894 -38.17 -14.24 12.57
CA ARG A 894 -37.26 -14.55 13.67
C ARG A 894 -36.33 -13.40 14.04
N HIS A 895 -35.93 -12.56 13.09
CA HIS A 895 -34.98 -11.47 13.32
C HIS A 895 -35.67 -10.10 13.32
N VAL A 896 -36.52 -9.83 12.31
CA VAL A 896 -37.24 -8.54 12.18
C VAL A 896 -38.63 -8.54 12.82
N GLY A 897 -38.97 -9.59 13.58
CA GLY A 897 -40.22 -9.66 14.36
C GLY A 897 -41.46 -9.38 13.52
N LEU A 898 -42.23 -8.36 13.90
CA LEU A 898 -43.45 -7.96 13.18
C LEU A 898 -43.18 -6.90 12.09
N CYS A 899 -41.92 -6.55 11.81
CA CYS A 899 -41.53 -5.51 10.84
C CYS A 899 -41.49 -5.99 9.38
N GLY A 900 -41.80 -7.25 9.09
CA GLY A 900 -41.70 -7.83 7.73
C GLY A 900 -42.51 -7.06 6.66
N THR A 901 -43.65 -6.47 7.02
CA THR A 901 -44.47 -5.63 6.14
C THR A 901 -44.02 -4.15 6.07
N LEU A 902 -43.05 -3.73 6.89
CA LEU A 902 -42.43 -2.40 6.86
C LEU A 902 -41.22 -2.35 5.91
N LEU A 903 -40.48 -3.47 5.75
CA LEU A 903 -39.32 -3.55 4.84
C LEU A 903 -39.59 -3.09 3.39
N PRO A 904 -40.76 -3.36 2.76
CA PRO A 904 -41.04 -2.87 1.41
C PRO A 904 -41.23 -1.35 1.35
N LEU A 905 -41.68 -0.71 2.43
CA LEU A 905 -41.80 0.75 2.54
C LEU A 905 -40.42 1.38 2.79
N MET A 906 -39.57 0.73 3.57
CA MET A 906 -38.16 1.14 3.74
C MET A 906 -37.39 1.10 2.42
N TYR A 907 -37.65 0.11 1.55
CA TYR A 907 -37.10 0.07 0.19
C TYR A 907 -37.46 1.33 -0.61
N ASP A 908 -38.71 1.79 -0.54
CA ASP A 908 -39.14 3.01 -1.23
C ASP A 908 -38.45 4.26 -0.67
N VAL A 909 -38.23 4.34 0.65
CA VAL A 909 -37.45 5.43 1.26
C VAL A 909 -35.99 5.42 0.80
N CYS A 910 -35.33 4.24 0.74
CA CYS A 910 -33.97 4.13 0.21
C CYS A 910 -33.89 4.59 -1.26
N LYS A 911 -34.85 4.18 -2.09
CA LYS A 911 -34.92 4.64 -3.49
C LYS A 911 -35.13 6.15 -3.60
N ILE A 912 -36.03 6.74 -2.79
CA ILE A 912 -36.25 8.18 -2.78
C ILE A 912 -34.98 8.93 -2.31
N SER A 913 -34.28 8.43 -1.29
CA SER A 913 -33.00 9.00 -0.83
C SER A 913 -31.93 8.98 -1.92
N HIS A 914 -31.85 7.88 -2.70
CA HIS A 914 -30.96 7.79 -3.85
C HIS A 914 -31.31 8.81 -4.93
N ASP A 915 -32.59 8.89 -5.32
CA ASP A 915 -33.08 9.82 -6.35
C ASP A 915 -32.84 11.29 -5.97
N LEU A 916 -32.97 11.63 -4.68
CA LEU A 916 -32.65 12.96 -4.12
C LEU A 916 -31.14 13.25 -4.23
N ALA A 917 -30.28 12.37 -3.71
CA ALA A 917 -28.83 12.56 -3.67
C ALA A 917 -28.17 12.63 -5.06
N HIS A 918 -28.81 12.07 -6.08
CA HIS A 918 -28.31 12.07 -7.47
C HIS A 918 -29.04 13.06 -8.39
N GLY A 919 -29.95 13.89 -7.84
CA GLY A 919 -30.66 14.94 -8.59
C GLY A 919 -31.60 14.42 -9.68
N GLN A 920 -32.02 13.16 -9.65
CA GLN A 920 -32.79 12.52 -10.74
C GLN A 920 -34.31 12.65 -10.60
N GLY A 921 -34.81 13.53 -9.72
CA GLY A 921 -36.23 13.76 -9.53
C GLY A 921 -36.59 15.24 -9.49
N GLU A 922 -37.59 15.63 -10.28
CA GLU A 922 -38.24 16.94 -10.14
C GLU A 922 -38.76 17.11 -8.70
N GLY A 923 -38.41 18.20 -8.02
CA GLY A 923 -38.62 18.35 -6.58
C GLY A 923 -40.08 18.10 -6.13
N ALA A 924 -41.06 18.54 -6.93
CA ALA A 924 -42.48 18.30 -6.65
C ALA A 924 -42.88 16.81 -6.73
N HIS A 925 -42.34 16.07 -7.71
CA HIS A 925 -42.62 14.65 -7.87
C HIS A 925 -42.02 13.81 -6.73
N THR A 926 -40.78 14.12 -6.33
CA THR A 926 -40.09 13.41 -5.25
C THR A 926 -40.72 13.67 -3.88
N GLN A 927 -41.19 14.90 -3.62
CA GLN A 927 -41.97 15.20 -2.41
C GLN A 927 -43.32 14.46 -2.38
N SER A 928 -44.05 14.44 -3.50
CA SER A 928 -45.30 13.66 -3.61
C SER A 928 -45.09 12.16 -3.35
N ARG A 929 -43.94 11.60 -3.74
CA ARG A 929 -43.55 10.21 -3.39
C ARG A 929 -43.29 10.03 -1.89
N LEU A 930 -42.61 10.97 -1.23
CA LEU A 930 -42.45 10.96 0.23
C LEU A 930 -43.82 11.01 0.94
N ASP A 931 -44.74 11.87 0.49
CA ASP A 931 -46.08 12.02 1.09
C ASP A 931 -46.89 10.73 1.03
N VAL A 932 -46.76 9.95 -0.05
CA VAL A 932 -47.41 8.63 -0.20
C VAL A 932 -46.80 7.62 0.78
N VAL A 933 -45.49 7.47 0.78
CA VAL A 933 -44.78 6.49 1.64
C VAL A 933 -44.95 6.83 3.12
N GLU A 934 -44.86 8.09 3.51
CA GLU A 934 -45.09 8.55 4.88
C GLU A 934 -46.52 8.26 5.34
N ARG A 935 -47.53 8.55 4.50
CA ARG A 935 -48.93 8.25 4.82
C ARG A 935 -49.12 6.75 5.07
N SER A 936 -48.52 5.89 4.25
CA SER A 936 -48.50 4.44 4.47
C SER A 936 -47.84 4.05 5.79
N ILE A 937 -46.70 4.63 6.17
CA ILE A 937 -46.01 4.30 7.44
C ILE A 937 -46.73 4.86 8.67
N ARG A 938 -47.42 6.01 8.54
CA ARG A 938 -48.30 6.55 9.61
C ARG A 938 -49.53 5.69 9.83
N GLN A 939 -50.06 5.05 8.79
CA GLN A 939 -51.18 4.11 8.85
C GLN A 939 -50.77 2.66 9.16
N TRP A 940 -49.50 2.31 8.94
CA TRP A 940 -48.97 0.96 9.18
C TRP A 940 -49.08 0.54 10.65
N GLN A 941 -49.48 -0.71 10.86
CA GLN A 941 -49.51 -1.39 12.15
C GLN A 941 -48.86 -2.78 11.99
N PRO A 942 -48.20 -3.31 13.03
CA PRO A 942 -47.62 -4.65 13.00
C PRO A 942 -48.72 -5.72 12.92
N LEU A 943 -48.59 -6.66 11.98
CA LEU A 943 -49.58 -7.72 11.74
C LEU A 943 -49.20 -8.99 12.53
N ALA A 944 -49.66 -9.09 13.77
CA ALA A 944 -49.44 -10.25 14.63
C ALA A 944 -50.32 -11.46 14.22
N PRO A 945 -49.80 -12.71 14.32
CA PRO A 945 -50.59 -13.92 14.07
C PRO A 945 -51.66 -14.16 15.14
N GLU A 946 -52.70 -14.93 14.82
CA GLU A 946 -53.80 -15.25 15.74
C GLU A 946 -53.34 -15.96 17.02
N ASP A 947 -52.27 -16.76 16.92
CA ASP A 947 -51.69 -17.51 18.04
C ASP A 947 -50.69 -16.72 18.90
N PHE A 948 -50.42 -15.45 18.58
CA PHE A 948 -49.31 -14.63 19.11
C PHE A 948 -49.19 -14.67 20.65
N ASN A 949 -50.30 -14.43 21.35
CA ASN A 949 -50.34 -14.40 22.82
C ASN A 949 -50.17 -15.77 23.49
N THR A 950 -50.29 -16.87 22.73
CA THR A 950 -50.12 -18.25 23.21
C THR A 950 -48.82 -18.90 22.74
N ARG A 951 -48.20 -18.37 21.69
CA ARG A 951 -47.03 -18.93 21.01
C ARG A 951 -45.71 -18.32 21.45
N PHE A 952 -45.74 -17.10 21.98
CA PHE A 952 -44.56 -16.34 22.38
C PHE A 952 -44.68 -15.91 23.85
N THR A 953 -43.54 -15.77 24.52
CA THR A 953 -43.51 -15.29 25.91
C THR A 953 -43.86 -13.80 25.98
N GLY A 954 -44.35 -13.33 27.13
CA GLY A 954 -44.62 -11.89 27.35
C GLY A 954 -43.38 -11.00 27.13
N LEU A 955 -42.19 -11.56 27.36
CA LEU A 955 -40.90 -10.95 27.03
C LEU A 955 -40.74 -10.74 25.51
N GLU A 956 -40.89 -11.80 24.73
CA GLU A 956 -40.78 -11.78 23.26
C GLU A 956 -41.85 -10.89 22.62
N ILE A 957 -43.07 -10.92 23.15
CA ILE A 957 -44.16 -10.02 22.75
C ILE A 957 -43.78 -8.56 22.99
N SER A 958 -43.27 -8.24 24.19
CA SER A 958 -42.82 -6.87 24.52
C SER A 958 -41.68 -6.41 23.62
N HIS A 959 -40.71 -7.29 23.31
CA HIS A 959 -39.61 -7.01 22.40
C HIS A 959 -40.08 -6.80 20.96
N MET A 960 -40.94 -7.66 20.42
CA MET A 960 -41.48 -7.53 19.06
C MET A 960 -42.34 -6.26 18.88
N LEU A 961 -43.16 -5.90 19.87
CA LEU A 961 -43.97 -4.68 19.84
C LEU A 961 -43.12 -3.42 19.98
N CYS A 962 -42.09 -3.46 20.83
CA CYS A 962 -41.10 -2.37 20.92
C CYS A 962 -40.36 -2.19 19.58
N GLN A 963 -39.78 -3.27 19.04
CA GLN A 963 -39.08 -3.30 17.76
C GLN A 963 -39.93 -2.70 16.63
N ALA A 964 -41.18 -3.15 16.49
CA ALA A 964 -42.11 -2.66 15.47
C ALA A 964 -42.37 -1.14 15.59
N GLN A 965 -42.58 -0.64 16.80
CA GLN A 965 -42.85 0.79 17.01
C GLN A 965 -41.59 1.65 16.80
N VAL A 966 -40.43 1.26 17.35
CA VAL A 966 -39.20 2.07 17.18
C VAL A 966 -38.71 2.08 15.74
N MET A 967 -38.86 0.97 15.01
CA MET A 967 -38.56 0.91 13.57
C MET A 967 -39.50 1.82 12.77
N ARG A 968 -40.82 1.78 13.05
CA ARG A 968 -41.82 2.67 12.42
C ARG A 968 -41.51 4.15 12.69
N LEU A 969 -41.14 4.51 13.91
CA LEU A 969 -40.73 5.87 14.29
C LEU A 969 -39.43 6.30 13.59
N ALA A 970 -38.42 5.41 13.51
CA ALA A 970 -37.14 5.72 12.87
C ALA A 970 -37.28 5.99 11.37
N VAL A 971 -38.16 5.27 10.66
CA VAL A 971 -38.42 5.55 9.23
C VAL A 971 -39.18 6.87 9.04
N LEU A 972 -40.08 7.25 9.97
CA LEU A 972 -40.71 8.57 9.95
C LEU A 972 -39.71 9.71 10.23
N LEU A 973 -38.77 9.50 11.15
CA LEU A 973 -37.68 10.44 11.45
C LEU A 973 -36.74 10.61 10.24
N LEU A 974 -36.36 9.51 9.59
CA LEU A 974 -35.62 9.51 8.34
C LEU A 974 -36.36 10.29 7.23
N ILE A 975 -37.65 10.04 7.02
CA ILE A 975 -38.47 10.79 6.06
C ILE A 975 -38.52 12.29 6.40
N HIS A 976 -38.57 12.65 7.69
CA HIS A 976 -38.48 14.04 8.11
C HIS A 976 -37.12 14.66 7.71
N ARG A 977 -36.00 13.94 7.87
CA ARG A 977 -34.66 14.42 7.50
C ARG A 977 -34.37 14.42 5.99
N LEU A 978 -35.05 13.58 5.21
CA LEU A 978 -35.05 13.67 3.74
C LEU A 978 -35.85 14.87 3.21
N ARG A 979 -36.69 15.52 4.05
CA ARG A 979 -37.36 16.80 3.72
C ARG A 979 -36.71 18.02 4.37
N ASN A 980 -36.22 17.89 5.60
CA ASN A 980 -35.73 18.98 6.43
C ASN A 980 -34.27 18.68 6.84
N PRO A 981 -33.27 19.34 6.25
CA PRO A 981 -31.88 19.29 6.71
C PRO A 981 -31.74 19.47 8.23
N PHE A 982 -30.71 18.87 8.84
CA PHE A 982 -30.33 19.15 10.23
C PHE A 982 -30.13 20.66 10.42
N GLY A 983 -30.56 21.21 11.56
CA GLY A 983 -30.62 22.65 11.81
C GLY A 983 -31.94 23.29 11.36
N LEU A 984 -32.71 22.64 10.49
CA LEU A 984 -34.05 23.08 10.06
C LEU A 984 -35.13 22.15 10.60
N ASN A 985 -36.19 22.74 11.16
CA ASN A 985 -37.38 22.02 11.65
C ASN A 985 -37.03 20.86 12.62
N ASP A 986 -36.09 21.11 13.54
CA ASP A 986 -35.54 20.10 14.45
C ASP A 986 -36.55 19.54 15.47
N GLY A 987 -37.54 20.33 15.90
CA GLY A 987 -38.45 19.96 17.00
C GLY A 987 -39.20 18.62 16.80
N PRO A 988 -39.87 18.40 15.65
CA PRO A 988 -40.48 17.11 15.32
C PRO A 988 -39.47 15.95 15.24
N ALA A 989 -38.24 16.21 14.81
CA ALA A 989 -37.18 15.20 14.70
C ALA A 989 -36.72 14.75 16.09
N GLN A 990 -36.42 15.70 16.98
CA GLN A 990 -36.09 15.45 18.38
C GLN A 990 -37.20 14.72 19.12
N ALA A 991 -38.47 15.09 18.91
CA ALA A 991 -39.61 14.39 19.51
C ALA A 991 -39.73 12.92 19.06
N LEU A 992 -39.45 12.62 17.78
CA LEU A 992 -39.41 11.25 17.27
C LEU A 992 -38.20 10.47 17.83
N SER A 993 -37.03 11.10 17.90
CA SER A 993 -35.82 10.51 18.49
C SER A 993 -36.02 10.15 19.97
N LEU A 994 -36.46 11.12 20.79
CA LEU A 994 -36.76 10.90 22.21
C LEU A 994 -37.78 9.78 22.41
N SER A 995 -38.82 9.72 21.57
CA SER A 995 -39.79 8.61 21.59
C SER A 995 -39.14 7.24 21.35
N ILE A 996 -38.15 7.15 20.46
CA ILE A 996 -37.40 5.92 20.19
C ILE A 996 -36.50 5.54 21.38
N VAL A 997 -35.65 6.47 21.85
CA VAL A 997 -34.68 6.17 22.91
C VAL A 997 -35.37 5.88 24.24
N THR A 998 -36.41 6.63 24.63
CA THR A 998 -37.19 6.35 25.83
C THR A 998 -37.93 5.02 25.74
N GLN A 999 -38.40 4.60 24.56
CA GLN A 999 -39.06 3.29 24.41
C GLN A 999 -38.07 2.13 24.53
N LEU A 1000 -36.86 2.26 23.98
CA LEU A 1000 -35.77 1.29 24.17
C LEU A 1000 -35.35 1.20 25.64
N GLU A 1001 -35.15 2.32 26.32
CA GLU A 1001 -34.82 2.38 27.76
C GLU A 1001 -35.93 1.77 28.62
N THR A 1002 -37.18 2.17 28.42
CA THR A 1002 -38.32 1.65 29.18
C THR A 1002 -38.48 0.15 29.00
N THR A 1003 -38.34 -0.36 27.76
CA THR A 1003 -38.39 -1.80 27.48
C THR A 1003 -37.24 -2.54 28.17
N PHE A 1004 -36.04 -1.99 28.15
CA PHE A 1004 -34.88 -2.57 28.86
C PHE A 1004 -35.05 -2.55 30.39
N LEU A 1005 -35.57 -1.47 30.97
CA LEU A 1005 -35.81 -1.36 32.42
C LEU A 1005 -36.84 -2.39 32.92
N VAL A 1006 -37.88 -2.66 32.12
CA VAL A 1006 -38.91 -3.66 32.42
C VAL A 1006 -38.42 -5.09 32.19
N THR A 1007 -37.79 -5.36 31.03
CA THR A 1007 -37.44 -6.73 30.62
C THR A 1007 -36.04 -7.19 31.05
N ARG A 1008 -35.17 -6.25 31.44
CA ARG A 1008 -33.73 -6.45 31.72
C ARG A 1008 -32.95 -7.09 30.56
N GLN A 1009 -33.45 -6.95 29.33
CA GLN A 1009 -32.83 -7.42 28.10
C GLN A 1009 -33.02 -6.40 26.97
N HIS A 1010 -31.99 -6.20 26.14
CA HIS A 1010 -32.08 -5.31 24.99
C HIS A 1010 -32.89 -5.95 23.86
N VAL A 1011 -33.69 -5.14 23.17
CA VAL A 1011 -34.42 -5.57 21.98
C VAL A 1011 -33.42 -5.82 20.84
N ARG A 1012 -33.59 -6.91 20.09
CA ARG A 1012 -32.73 -7.26 18.95
C ARG A 1012 -33.19 -6.54 17.66
N CYS A 1013 -32.27 -6.35 16.71
CA CYS A 1013 -32.54 -5.70 15.41
C CYS A 1013 -33.18 -4.30 15.53
N THR A 1014 -32.75 -3.51 16.52
CA THR A 1014 -33.11 -2.09 16.68
C THR A 1014 -31.91 -1.15 16.51
N ASP A 1015 -30.77 -1.65 16.02
CA ASP A 1015 -29.55 -0.87 15.81
C ASP A 1015 -29.75 0.22 14.74
N PHE A 1016 -30.54 -0.03 13.70
CA PHE A 1016 -30.96 1.01 12.75
C PHE A 1016 -31.79 2.11 13.41
N ALA A 1017 -32.79 1.74 14.23
CA ALA A 1017 -33.64 2.70 14.90
C ALA A 1017 -32.86 3.54 15.93
N LEU A 1018 -31.97 2.90 16.69
CA LEU A 1018 -31.05 3.54 17.61
C LEU A 1018 -30.12 4.52 16.87
N LEU A 1019 -29.51 4.10 15.74
CA LEU A 1019 -28.64 4.95 14.93
C LEU A 1019 -29.36 6.23 14.47
N VAL A 1020 -30.53 6.10 13.84
CA VAL A 1020 -31.26 7.26 13.30
C VAL A 1020 -31.76 8.17 14.42
N ALA A 1021 -32.18 7.61 15.57
CA ALA A 1021 -32.54 8.43 16.74
C ALA A 1021 -31.34 9.17 17.33
N CYS A 1022 -30.19 8.50 17.50
CA CYS A 1022 -29.01 9.09 18.11
C CYS A 1022 -28.47 10.32 17.37
N LEU A 1023 -28.64 10.41 16.04
CA LEU A 1023 -28.25 11.60 15.25
C LEU A 1023 -28.90 12.90 15.75
N GLU A 1024 -30.13 12.83 16.29
CA GLU A 1024 -30.90 14.00 16.75
C GLU A 1024 -30.61 14.42 18.19
N LEU A 1025 -29.92 13.59 18.97
CA LEU A 1025 -29.60 13.88 20.37
C LEU A 1025 -28.67 15.08 20.46
N LYS A 1026 -28.76 15.83 21.55
CA LYS A 1026 -27.89 16.97 21.88
C LYS A 1026 -27.40 16.84 23.31
N ASP A 1027 -26.27 17.50 23.60
CA ASP A 1027 -25.74 17.75 24.94
C ASP A 1027 -25.73 16.49 25.85
N ASP A 1028 -26.30 16.57 27.06
CA ASP A 1028 -26.31 15.51 28.08
C ASP A 1028 -26.81 14.14 27.56
N GLU A 1029 -27.81 14.12 26.66
CA GLU A 1029 -28.30 12.86 26.08
C GLU A 1029 -27.27 12.25 25.11
N ARG A 1030 -26.40 13.02 24.46
CA ARG A 1030 -25.28 12.44 23.68
C ARG A 1030 -24.25 11.78 24.58
N GLU A 1031 -23.91 12.37 25.73
CA GLU A 1031 -22.96 11.76 26.68
C GLU A 1031 -23.51 10.46 27.26
N LYS A 1032 -24.75 10.51 27.75
CA LYS A 1032 -25.53 9.35 28.22
C LYS A 1032 -25.59 8.24 27.16
N TRP A 1033 -25.96 8.57 25.92
CA TRP A 1033 -26.08 7.57 24.86
C TRP A 1033 -24.74 7.09 24.31
N SER A 1034 -23.69 7.91 24.26
CA SER A 1034 -22.34 7.48 23.89
C SER A 1034 -21.90 6.29 24.75
N SER A 1035 -22.14 6.36 26.06
CA SER A 1035 -21.85 5.27 27.01
C SER A 1035 -22.78 4.05 26.86
N ASN A 1036 -24.05 4.27 26.48
CA ASN A 1036 -25.07 3.20 26.38
C ASN A 1036 -25.11 2.49 25.01
N ILE A 1037 -24.66 3.13 23.92
CA ILE A 1037 -24.71 2.56 22.55
C ILE A 1037 -24.07 1.17 22.45
N PRO A 1038 -22.88 0.89 23.03
CA PRO A 1038 -22.27 -0.44 22.98
C PRO A 1038 -23.12 -1.55 23.62
N MET A 1039 -23.98 -1.18 24.57
CA MET A 1039 -24.88 -2.08 25.28
C MET A 1039 -26.19 -2.31 24.51
N PHE A 1040 -26.78 -1.27 23.91
CA PHE A 1040 -28.04 -1.37 23.15
C PHE A 1040 -27.87 -1.83 21.69
N ALA A 1041 -26.72 -1.62 21.06
CA ALA A 1041 -26.39 -2.13 19.72
C ALA A 1041 -26.00 -3.64 19.77
N GLY A 1042 -26.89 -4.45 20.34
CA GLY A 1042 -26.60 -5.80 20.87
C GLY A 1042 -26.36 -6.91 19.83
N PHE A 1043 -25.24 -6.83 19.10
CA PHE A 1043 -24.69 -7.93 18.30
C PHE A 1043 -23.34 -8.42 18.88
N SER A 1044 -22.42 -7.49 19.17
CA SER A 1044 -21.18 -7.73 19.92
C SER A 1044 -20.65 -6.41 20.49
N THR A 1045 -19.81 -6.47 21.54
CA THR A 1045 -19.11 -5.29 22.07
C THR A 1045 -18.30 -4.58 20.99
N GLN A 1046 -17.65 -5.36 20.11
CA GLN A 1046 -16.88 -4.83 18.98
C GLN A 1046 -17.78 -4.03 18.02
N PHE A 1047 -18.95 -4.56 17.67
CA PHE A 1047 -19.91 -3.90 16.79
C PHE A 1047 -20.54 -2.66 17.44
N GLY A 1048 -20.93 -2.74 18.71
CA GLY A 1048 -21.51 -1.61 19.44
C GLY A 1048 -20.54 -0.42 19.57
N GLU A 1049 -19.26 -0.69 19.79
CA GLU A 1049 -18.19 0.33 19.74
C GLU A 1049 -17.98 0.93 18.34
N HIS A 1050 -18.14 0.14 17.27
CA HIS A 1050 -18.10 0.67 15.90
C HIS A 1050 -19.32 1.58 15.62
N VAL A 1051 -20.52 1.18 16.06
CA VAL A 1051 -21.75 2.01 16.02
C VAL A 1051 -21.56 3.33 16.80
N ARG A 1052 -20.91 3.28 17.97
CA ARG A 1052 -20.55 4.47 18.76
C ARG A 1052 -19.56 5.38 18.01
N SER A 1053 -18.49 4.84 17.44
CA SER A 1053 -17.50 5.60 16.65
C SER A 1053 -18.12 6.27 15.42
N MET A 1054 -19.03 5.58 14.74
CA MET A 1054 -19.77 6.10 13.58
C MET A 1054 -20.66 7.28 13.99
N LEU A 1055 -21.37 7.19 15.11
CA LEU A 1055 -22.22 8.26 15.64
C LEU A 1055 -21.41 9.48 16.11
N MET A 1056 -20.27 9.30 16.80
CA MET A 1056 -19.37 10.41 17.16
C MET A 1056 -18.91 11.21 15.93
N SER A 1057 -18.64 10.51 14.81
CA SER A 1057 -18.27 11.13 13.54
C SER A 1057 -19.45 11.89 12.91
N CYS A 1058 -20.66 11.31 12.98
CA CYS A 1058 -21.89 11.97 12.50
C CYS A 1058 -22.25 13.21 13.33
N TRP A 1059 -22.13 13.16 14.66
CA TRP A 1059 -22.31 14.33 15.53
C TRP A 1059 -21.30 15.43 15.21
N THR A 1060 -20.02 15.07 15.04
CA THR A 1060 -18.98 16.03 14.64
C THR A 1060 -19.30 16.70 13.28
N ALA A 1061 -19.91 15.95 12.35
CA ALA A 1061 -20.37 16.51 11.08
C ALA A 1061 -21.62 17.40 11.24
N ILE A 1062 -22.59 17.01 12.07
CA ILE A 1062 -23.80 17.81 12.35
C ILE A 1062 -23.46 19.12 13.06
N ASP A 1063 -22.54 19.10 14.02
CA ASP A 1063 -22.14 20.29 14.80
C ASP A 1063 -21.28 21.28 14.01
N ALA A 1064 -20.68 20.84 12.89
CA ALA A 1064 -19.79 21.66 12.07
C ALA A 1064 -20.51 22.53 11.01
N PHE A 1065 -21.84 22.41 10.87
CA PHE A 1065 -22.64 23.11 9.86
C PHE A 1065 -23.98 23.58 10.44
N ASP A 1066 -24.30 24.88 10.30
CA ASP A 1066 -25.59 25.45 10.73
C ASP A 1066 -26.81 24.78 10.06
N VAL A 1067 -26.62 24.28 8.83
CA VAL A 1067 -27.60 23.52 8.05
C VAL A 1067 -26.89 22.40 7.29
N LEU A 1068 -27.33 21.15 7.47
CA LEU A 1068 -26.71 19.96 6.85
C LEU A 1068 -27.77 19.01 6.27
N SER A 1069 -27.71 18.69 4.97
CA SER A 1069 -28.62 17.73 4.34
C SER A 1069 -28.18 16.28 4.54
N TRP A 1070 -29.12 15.33 4.41
CA TRP A 1070 -28.85 13.90 4.66
C TRP A 1070 -27.78 13.31 3.74
N ASP A 1071 -27.81 13.66 2.45
CA ASP A 1071 -26.83 13.25 1.45
C ASP A 1071 -25.41 13.75 1.79
N VAL A 1072 -25.26 15.02 2.18
CA VAL A 1072 -23.97 15.58 2.60
C VAL A 1072 -23.49 14.95 3.91
N LEU A 1073 -24.38 14.69 4.88
CA LEU A 1073 -24.03 13.94 6.09
C LEU A 1073 -23.50 12.53 5.75
N THR A 1074 -24.18 11.78 4.86
CA THR A 1074 -23.70 10.45 4.43
C THR A 1074 -22.36 10.51 3.68
N THR A 1075 -22.09 11.62 2.97
CA THR A 1075 -20.81 11.84 2.27
C THR A 1075 -19.68 12.17 3.25
N LEU A 1076 -19.92 13.03 4.25
CA LEU A 1076 -18.92 13.40 5.26
C LEU A 1076 -18.62 12.24 6.23
N ALA A 1077 -19.63 11.44 6.60
CA ALA A 1077 -19.46 10.23 7.39
C ALA A 1077 -19.01 9.00 6.57
N SER A 1078 -18.83 9.13 5.25
CA SER A 1078 -18.45 8.03 4.34
C SER A 1078 -17.21 7.21 4.76
N PRO A 1079 -16.16 7.74 5.42
CA PRO A 1079 -15.02 6.93 5.88
C PRO A 1079 -15.39 5.82 6.88
N PHE A 1080 -16.58 5.90 7.49
CA PHE A 1080 -17.12 4.89 8.42
C PHE A 1080 -18.38 4.19 7.87
N LEU A 1081 -18.83 4.52 6.66
CA LEU A 1081 -20.12 4.11 6.09
C LEU A 1081 -20.06 3.46 4.70
N ARG A 1082 -18.93 3.57 3.98
CA ARG A 1082 -18.73 2.87 2.70
C ARG A 1082 -17.43 2.06 2.74
N PRO A 1083 -17.38 0.86 2.14
CA PRO A 1083 -16.11 0.25 1.75
C PRO A 1083 -15.43 1.14 0.68
N ALA A 1084 -14.10 1.18 0.66
CA ALA A 1084 -13.36 1.96 -0.33
C ALA A 1084 -13.48 1.31 -1.72
N SER A 1085 -13.96 2.09 -2.70
CA SER A 1085 -14.26 1.67 -4.08
C SER A 1085 -13.30 2.31 -5.08
#